data_AF-A0AAU1ETB9-F1
#
_entry.id   AF-A0AAU1ETB9-F1
#
_cell.length_a   1.000
_cell.length_b   1.000
_cell.length_c   1.000
_cell.angle_alpha   90.00
_cell.angle_beta   90.00
_cell.angle_gamma   90.00
#
_symmetry.space_group_name_H-M   'P 1'
#
loop_
_entity.id
_entity.type
_entity.pdbx_description
1 polymer ?
#
loop_
_entity_poly.entity_id
_entity_poly.type
_entity_poly.pdbx_seq_one_letter_code
_entity_poly.pdbx_strand_id
1 'polypeptide(L)'
;MAASTAGRPNIVRALREELLGPAPAGKPLSLNGAVKFSEKTASYGPWFDEATGEEILERDPLVRYGVGVLYPSACGSDSGTDDLTIVAGLSAEDTEGPDNTGWVGPAKPPGGDADDADFELSGANEQKPSAMGISVLIDRTELTSLDVRLEAGRYRAVDVVVPGNLKRTWWVRTPVTAVWRLSPQQLSMVPRTHRDLLPIAEESNGLEGLAPRLTVSLRSHPKGLLVTIALVNRSEVGTQPMAAKCLFQTGITATPQKGSFIAYPESAELSSHPDDASFRLIYRHAQTYAIGHGCAADWDNPSNDGRSAWAKADPLPEYEVPSITPDIVLTNGKALTVSMAQLAGTAPDGMAQLQQVLAAYEGWIQDRKTEAIGLSDEYRPTAELHIAQCEQALKRMREGAAMVSNADSVVSQAFRLANEAMLKQQLRSGADRRSTIMKDGRLKVDGTPPGDAGPVDTGRGHWRAFQIAFLLASIPSTAEANHADREAVDLIFFPTGGGKTEAYLGLSAFAMLLRRLRQPSDVSVTVLMRYTLRLLTAQQFLRAASLICALEAIRLERKDLGDDPFSIGIWVGSDSTPNSHSDATASLRKLQSGDGDNPFLLLRCPWCAAQMGPVQSTESSEQASQRLQRGGRRGGRKPRPAVAGYEEYAGRVIFRCPDRTCLFAREGSPLPVFVVDDDVYEHRPSLVIGTVDKFALLAWRPDARALFGIGDSGERAFSPPELVIQDELHLIAGPLGSMTGLYEGVIEELCTDKRGASPTPPKIVASTATIRRHEEQVKSLYGRSRVHLFPPHGINAEDSFFAAYARDRESGHLLPGRKYIGVHAPALGSMQTTQVRSFAALLQAAKDAPEGDRDPWWTLMAFFNSLRELGNSLSLMQSDIPDYLKTINNRSSADRTAVRYLNFVEEMTSRLRQDQVPESMEKLARIAESGKAIDACLASSLIEVGIDIDRLSLMTVVGQPKSTSQYIQVTGRVGRKADQRPGLVVTLYGASKPRDRSHFERFRSYHQRLYAQVEPTSATPFSPPALDRALHAAVIAFIRQTAPKTLEPYPFPANLFERAASLLLARAEICDPAEQGRLNAVLADRRKEWENWKPREWGAPGGDADLNQLMHAAGQYVNEEVKQMTWATPTSMRGADAECRAKVTHLYALYGAQ
;
A
#
# COMPACT_ATOMS: atom_id res chain seq x y z
N MET A 1 30.15 -11.26 -3.54
CA MET A 1 29.49 -10.81 -4.79
C MET A 1 29.00 -9.40 -4.54
N ALA A 2 29.65 -8.38 -5.10
CA ALA A 2 29.26 -6.99 -4.90
C ALA A 2 27.88 -6.75 -5.53
N ALA A 3 26.96 -6.16 -4.76
CA ALA A 3 25.58 -5.90 -5.12
C ALA A 3 25.45 -5.10 -6.43
N SER A 4 24.61 -5.58 -7.35
CA SER A 4 24.22 -4.87 -8.57
C SER A 4 23.31 -3.69 -8.23
N THR A 5 23.90 -2.64 -7.66
CA THR A 5 23.25 -1.32 -7.55
C THR A 5 23.46 -0.50 -8.82
N ALA A 6 24.28 -0.96 -9.77
CA ALA A 6 24.76 -0.22 -10.94
C ALA A 6 23.65 0.25 -11.89
N GLY A 7 22.54 -0.49 -11.99
CA GLY A 7 21.40 -0.10 -12.82
C GLY A 7 20.68 1.17 -12.33
N ARG A 8 20.58 1.36 -11.00
CA ARG A 8 19.79 2.46 -10.40
C ARG A 8 20.34 3.86 -10.75
N PRO A 9 21.64 4.17 -10.56
CA PRO A 9 22.21 5.46 -10.96
C PRO A 9 22.03 5.77 -12.44
N ASN A 10 22.14 4.77 -13.32
CA ASN A 10 21.97 4.96 -14.76
C ASN A 10 20.53 5.35 -15.11
N ILE A 11 19.54 4.71 -14.49
CA ILE A 11 18.12 5.05 -14.69
C ILE A 11 17.79 6.44 -14.14
N VAL A 12 18.31 6.78 -12.96
CA VAL A 12 18.15 8.13 -12.39
C VAL A 12 18.79 9.19 -13.30
N ARG A 13 20.00 8.92 -13.81
CA ARG A 13 20.68 9.80 -14.76
C ARG A 13 19.87 9.97 -16.03
N ALA A 14 19.35 8.91 -16.63
CA ALA A 14 18.54 8.98 -17.85
C ALA A 14 17.27 9.83 -17.65
N LEU A 15 16.60 9.70 -16.50
CA LEU A 15 15.45 10.54 -16.16
C LEU A 15 15.85 12.02 -16.03
N ARG A 16 16.96 12.30 -15.35
CA ARG A 16 17.50 13.66 -15.18
C ARG A 16 17.90 14.29 -16.51
N GLU A 17 18.61 13.55 -17.36
CA GLU A 17 19.03 13.95 -18.70
C GLU A 17 17.85 14.22 -19.64
N GLU A 18 16.72 13.54 -19.44
CA GLU A 18 15.53 13.74 -20.27
C GLU A 18 14.68 14.94 -19.81
N LEU A 19 14.51 15.14 -18.51
CA LEU A 19 13.56 16.14 -17.97
C LEU A 19 14.21 17.46 -17.56
N LEU A 20 15.44 17.43 -17.04
CA LEU A 20 16.16 18.58 -16.47
C LEU A 20 17.36 18.97 -17.36
N GLY A 21 18.14 17.99 -17.80
CA GLY A 21 19.42 18.20 -18.47
C GLY A 21 20.51 18.73 -17.51
N PRO A 22 21.66 19.18 -18.07
CA PRO A 22 22.07 18.94 -19.44
C PRO A 22 22.43 17.46 -19.66
N ALA A 23 22.51 17.06 -20.92
CA ALA A 23 22.84 15.71 -21.35
C ALA A 23 23.82 15.76 -22.54
N PRO A 24 25.06 16.25 -22.31
CA PRO A 24 26.08 16.29 -23.36
C PRO A 24 26.39 14.87 -23.83
N ALA A 25 26.25 14.64 -25.14
CA ALA A 25 26.46 13.33 -25.74
C ALA A 25 26.92 13.46 -27.20
N GLY A 26 27.52 12.40 -27.74
CA GLY A 26 27.84 12.29 -29.15
C GLY A 26 29.23 12.78 -29.56
N LYS A 27 29.33 13.45 -30.71
CA LYS A 27 30.62 13.86 -31.29
C LYS A 27 30.99 15.30 -30.91
N PRO A 28 32.28 15.62 -30.75
CA PRO A 28 32.71 17.00 -30.55
C PRO A 28 32.42 17.82 -31.82
N LEU A 29 31.91 19.03 -31.63
CA LEU A 29 31.68 20.00 -32.68
C LEU A 29 32.38 21.31 -32.34
N SER A 30 33.29 21.76 -33.21
CA SER A 30 33.95 23.04 -33.04
C SER A 30 33.04 24.18 -33.51
N LEU A 31 32.76 25.13 -32.62
CA LEU A 31 31.92 26.30 -32.89
C LEU A 31 32.73 27.55 -33.30
N ASN A 32 34.03 27.38 -33.60
CA ASN A 32 34.93 28.45 -34.02
C ASN A 32 34.67 28.84 -35.49
N GLY A 33 33.49 29.39 -35.79
CA GLY A 33 33.08 29.85 -37.12
C GLY A 33 31.68 29.36 -37.55
N ALA A 34 31.31 29.63 -38.81
CA ALA A 34 30.04 29.15 -39.36
C ALA A 34 30.07 27.63 -39.54
N VAL A 35 29.24 26.91 -38.77
CA VAL A 35 29.15 25.44 -38.83
C VAL A 35 28.51 25.02 -40.15
N LYS A 36 29.29 24.36 -41.02
CA LYS A 36 28.84 23.86 -42.33
C LYS A 36 29.15 22.38 -42.45
N PHE A 37 28.12 21.56 -42.67
CA PHE A 37 28.29 20.14 -42.96
C PHE A 37 28.37 19.92 -44.48
N SER A 38 29.32 19.09 -44.92
CA SER A 38 29.48 18.70 -46.34
C SER A 38 28.47 17.64 -46.78
N GLU A 39 28.04 16.77 -45.87
CA GLU A 39 27.06 15.69 -46.11
C GLU A 39 25.88 15.75 -45.12
N LYS A 40 24.67 15.43 -45.59
CA LYS A 40 23.46 15.45 -44.74
C LYS A 40 23.55 14.41 -43.61
N THR A 41 24.13 13.25 -43.91
CA THR A 41 24.42 12.17 -42.96
C THR A 41 25.40 12.60 -41.88
N ALA A 42 26.39 13.45 -42.22
CA ALA A 42 27.37 13.97 -41.27
C ALA A 42 26.78 14.96 -40.26
N SER A 43 25.60 15.53 -40.54
CA SER A 43 24.89 16.43 -39.63
C SER A 43 24.03 15.72 -38.58
N TYR A 44 23.85 14.41 -38.70
CA TYR A 44 22.99 13.64 -37.78
C TYR A 44 23.77 13.12 -36.57
N GLY A 45 23.29 13.44 -35.38
CA GLY A 45 23.74 12.83 -34.14
C GLY A 45 23.55 13.76 -32.95
N PRO A 46 23.66 13.27 -31.72
CA PRO A 46 23.92 14.18 -30.60
C PRO A 46 25.31 14.83 -30.80
N TRP A 47 25.44 16.09 -30.38
CA TRP A 47 26.68 16.87 -30.46
C TRP A 47 26.97 17.53 -29.12
N PHE A 48 28.25 17.71 -28.80
CA PHE A 48 28.70 18.56 -27.71
C PHE A 48 29.76 19.53 -28.23
N ASP A 49 29.87 20.70 -27.61
CA ASP A 49 30.86 21.70 -27.96
C ASP A 49 32.25 21.21 -27.56
N GLU A 50 33.16 21.11 -28.54
CA GLU A 50 34.52 20.61 -28.32
C GLU A 50 35.29 21.46 -27.32
N ALA A 51 35.06 22.78 -27.30
CA ALA A 51 35.81 23.72 -26.47
C ALA A 51 35.36 23.71 -25.00
N THR A 52 34.05 23.61 -24.77
CA THR A 52 33.46 23.75 -23.42
C THR A 52 32.96 22.43 -22.83
N GLY A 53 32.79 21.39 -23.64
CA GLY A 53 32.15 20.13 -23.23
C GLY A 53 30.63 20.25 -23.04
N GLU A 54 30.05 21.41 -23.34
CA GLU A 54 28.63 21.70 -23.14
C GLU A 54 27.75 21.09 -24.23
N GLU A 55 26.48 20.84 -23.91
CA GLU A 55 25.58 20.20 -24.85
C GLU A 55 25.12 21.12 -25.99
N ILE A 56 24.84 20.50 -27.14
CA ILE A 56 24.25 21.14 -28.31
C ILE A 56 22.94 20.43 -28.65
N LEU A 57 21.85 21.21 -28.75
CA LEU A 57 20.52 20.70 -29.11
C LEU A 57 20.16 21.09 -30.55
N GLU A 58 19.67 20.14 -31.32
CA GLU A 58 19.16 20.39 -32.67
C GLU A 58 17.75 21.03 -32.69
N ARG A 59 17.08 21.10 -31.53
CA ARG A 59 15.73 21.61 -31.34
C ARG A 59 15.69 22.56 -30.15
N ASP A 60 14.61 23.34 -30.06
CA ASP A 60 14.38 24.27 -28.96
C ASP A 60 14.49 23.56 -27.58
N PRO A 61 15.28 24.10 -26.64
CA PRO A 61 15.44 23.51 -25.31
C PRO A 61 14.13 23.45 -24.50
N LEU A 62 13.16 24.34 -24.73
CA LEU A 62 11.84 24.30 -24.09
C LEU A 62 10.99 23.11 -24.55
N VAL A 63 11.29 22.57 -25.74
CA VAL A 63 10.69 21.31 -26.21
C VAL A 63 11.36 20.12 -25.53
N ARG A 64 12.57 20.25 -24.97
CA ARG A 64 13.29 19.15 -24.32
C ARG A 64 13.12 19.14 -22.81
N TYR A 65 13.41 20.25 -22.15
CA TYR A 65 13.48 20.32 -20.69
C TYR A 65 12.23 20.95 -20.08
N GLY A 66 11.68 20.25 -19.10
CA GLY A 66 10.41 20.59 -18.47
C GLY A 66 10.51 20.91 -16.98
N VAL A 67 11.66 20.64 -16.38
CA VAL A 67 11.91 20.74 -14.94
C VAL A 67 12.99 21.81 -14.71
N GLY A 68 12.81 22.65 -13.69
CA GLY A 68 13.79 23.69 -13.34
C GLY A 68 13.96 24.82 -14.35
N VAL A 69 12.90 25.13 -15.12
CA VAL A 69 12.88 26.21 -16.12
C VAL A 69 12.21 27.46 -15.54
N LEU A 70 12.89 28.62 -15.56
CA LEU A 70 12.29 29.91 -15.20
C LEU A 70 12.13 30.80 -16.43
N TYR A 71 10.89 31.16 -16.72
CA TYR A 71 10.48 32.04 -17.82
C TYR A 71 10.60 33.52 -17.43
N PRO A 72 10.82 34.43 -18.40
CA PRO A 72 10.70 35.86 -18.21
C PRO A 72 9.35 36.30 -17.61
N SER A 73 9.37 37.06 -16.50
CA SER A 73 8.19 37.54 -15.76
C SER A 73 7.26 38.48 -16.54
N ALA A 74 7.75 39.14 -17.60
CA ALA A 74 6.93 40.00 -18.45
C ALA A 74 5.95 39.23 -19.38
N CYS A 75 5.99 37.90 -19.40
CA CYS A 75 5.02 37.05 -20.10
C CYS A 75 3.73 36.86 -19.29
N GLY A 76 3.05 37.97 -18.95
CA GLY A 76 1.69 37.91 -18.40
C GLY A 76 0.68 37.50 -19.47
N SER A 77 0.02 36.36 -19.26
CA SER A 77 -1.30 35.86 -19.76
C SER A 77 -1.89 36.22 -21.14
N ASP A 78 -1.18 36.86 -22.07
CA ASP A 78 -1.68 37.18 -23.42
C ASP A 78 -0.62 36.89 -24.50
N SER A 79 -0.59 35.64 -24.96
CA SER A 79 -0.13 35.31 -26.32
C SER A 79 -0.56 33.88 -26.66
N GLY A 80 -1.28 33.75 -27.76
CA GLY A 80 -1.98 32.55 -28.20
C GLY A 80 -1.17 31.24 -28.17
N THR A 81 -1.94 30.18 -28.04
CA THR A 81 -1.59 28.77 -28.20
C THR A 81 -1.09 28.45 -29.60
N ASP A 82 0.10 28.94 -29.97
CA ASP A 82 0.83 28.44 -31.14
C ASP A 82 2.28 28.14 -30.73
N ASP A 83 2.77 26.98 -31.16
CA ASP A 83 4.14 26.46 -31.01
C ASP A 83 4.55 25.73 -29.71
N LEU A 84 3.63 24.98 -29.11
CA LEU A 84 3.99 23.66 -28.59
C LEU A 84 3.28 22.64 -29.45
N THR A 85 4.02 21.78 -30.16
CA THR A 85 3.44 20.60 -30.81
C THR A 85 2.86 19.69 -29.72
N ILE A 86 1.62 19.98 -29.34
CA ILE A 86 0.67 19.07 -28.74
C ILE A 86 0.74 17.82 -29.61
N VAL A 87 0.86 16.63 -28.99
CA VAL A 87 0.58 15.39 -29.70
C VAL A 87 -0.82 15.56 -30.28
N ALA A 88 -0.91 15.69 -31.60
CA ALA A 88 -2.15 16.01 -32.27
C ALA A 88 -3.24 14.99 -31.89
N GLY A 89 -4.26 15.42 -31.14
CA GLY A 89 -5.40 14.59 -30.75
C GLY A 89 -5.89 14.68 -29.30
N LEU A 90 -5.25 15.45 -28.42
CA LEU A 90 -5.67 15.53 -27.00
C LEU A 90 -6.01 16.98 -26.61
N SER A 91 -7.28 17.38 -26.80
CA SER A 91 -7.84 18.55 -26.12
C SER A 91 -8.13 18.19 -24.66
N ALA A 92 -7.72 19.06 -23.74
CA ALA A 92 -8.12 18.97 -22.34
C ALA A 92 -9.60 19.34 -22.24
N GLU A 93 -10.48 18.34 -22.22
CA GLU A 93 -11.88 18.56 -21.82
C GLU A 93 -11.94 18.81 -20.32
N ASP A 94 -12.66 19.88 -19.97
CA ASP A 94 -12.89 20.36 -18.63
C ASP A 94 -13.37 19.25 -17.70
N THR A 95 -12.64 19.06 -16.61
CA THR A 95 -13.04 18.16 -15.54
C THR A 95 -13.99 18.89 -14.62
N GLU A 96 -15.29 18.86 -14.92
CA GLU A 96 -16.34 19.15 -13.95
C GLU A 96 -16.27 18.12 -12.81
N GLY A 97 -15.73 18.54 -11.67
CA GLY A 97 -16.02 17.92 -10.39
C GLY A 97 -17.35 18.45 -9.86
N PRO A 98 -18.05 17.71 -8.98
CA PRO A 98 -19.32 18.16 -8.42
C PRO A 98 -19.12 19.50 -7.70
N ASP A 99 -20.05 20.43 -7.94
CA ASP A 99 -20.11 21.75 -7.32
C ASP A 99 -19.85 21.66 -5.81
N ASN A 100 -18.67 22.14 -5.42
CA ASN A 100 -18.23 22.19 -4.04
C ASN A 100 -18.88 23.41 -3.37
N THR A 101 -20.21 23.39 -3.26
CA THR A 101 -20.95 24.33 -2.42
C THR A 101 -20.89 23.84 -0.97
N GLY A 102 -20.00 24.44 -0.16
CA GLY A 102 -20.10 24.27 1.30
C GLY A 102 -18.82 24.19 2.13
N TRP A 103 -17.63 24.56 1.63
CA TRP A 103 -16.48 24.79 2.50
C TRP A 103 -16.00 26.23 2.42
N VAL A 104 -16.58 27.07 3.27
CA VAL A 104 -15.97 28.35 3.65
C VAL A 104 -14.95 27.98 4.73
N GLY A 105 -13.67 27.98 4.37
CA GLY A 105 -12.58 27.82 5.34
C GLY A 105 -12.73 28.84 6.48
N PRO A 106 -12.11 28.59 7.65
CA PRO A 106 -12.23 29.50 8.79
C PRO A 106 -11.88 30.92 8.35
N ALA A 107 -12.79 31.85 8.66
CA ALA A 107 -12.62 33.26 8.37
C ALA A 107 -11.25 33.71 8.91
N LYS A 108 -10.47 34.39 8.07
CA LYS A 108 -9.21 35.05 8.45
C LYS A 108 -9.41 35.72 9.82
N PRO A 109 -8.57 35.44 10.84
CA PRO A 109 -8.61 36.24 12.05
C PRO A 109 -8.39 37.71 11.65
N PRO A 110 -9.20 38.65 12.15
CA PRO A 110 -9.04 40.06 11.86
C PRO A 110 -7.76 40.52 12.58
N GLY A 111 -6.65 40.55 11.84
CA GLY A 111 -5.32 40.83 12.36
C GLY A 111 -4.16 40.35 11.48
N GLY A 112 -4.41 39.67 10.36
CA GLY A 112 -3.36 39.38 9.37
C GLY A 112 -2.94 40.65 8.64
N ASP A 113 -1.68 41.06 8.83
CA ASP A 113 -1.05 42.17 8.11
C ASP A 113 -1.33 42.07 6.60
N ALA A 114 -1.73 43.19 6.01
CA ALA A 114 -2.09 43.32 4.60
C ALA A 114 -0.91 43.10 3.62
N ASP A 115 0.29 42.77 4.13
CA ASP A 115 1.52 42.60 3.35
C ASP A 115 1.72 41.21 2.73
N ASP A 116 0.94 40.19 3.11
CA ASP A 116 1.06 38.84 2.52
C ASP A 116 0.45 38.73 1.10
N ALA A 117 -0.28 39.74 0.63
CA ALA A 117 -0.85 39.77 -0.73
C ALA A 117 0.16 40.19 -1.81
N ASP A 118 1.31 40.75 -1.41
CA ASP A 118 2.25 41.47 -2.29
C ASP A 118 3.64 40.81 -2.43
N PHE A 119 3.78 39.53 -2.04
CA PHE A 119 5.02 38.77 -2.22
C PHE A 119 5.02 38.03 -3.57
N GLU A 120 6.04 38.29 -4.42
CA GLU A 120 6.18 37.81 -5.81
C GLU A 120 6.50 36.30 -5.94
N LEU A 121 5.85 35.45 -5.13
CA LEU A 121 5.80 34.00 -5.31
C LEU A 121 4.64 33.55 -6.22
N SER A 122 3.76 34.45 -6.63
CA SER A 122 2.65 34.15 -7.56
C SER A 122 3.16 33.49 -8.84
N GLY A 123 4.25 34.03 -9.42
CA GLY A 123 4.90 33.51 -10.61
C GLY A 123 5.57 32.14 -10.47
N ALA A 124 5.72 31.61 -9.25
CA ALA A 124 6.25 30.25 -9.03
C ALA A 124 5.19 29.16 -9.29
N ASN A 125 3.90 29.53 -9.26
CA ASN A 125 2.77 28.62 -9.37
C ASN A 125 2.10 28.63 -10.76
N GLU A 126 2.63 29.39 -11.71
CA GLU A 126 2.13 29.51 -13.08
C GLU A 126 2.57 28.32 -13.96
N GLN A 127 1.89 28.08 -15.09
CA GLN A 127 2.30 27.06 -16.06
C GLN A 127 3.70 27.34 -16.66
N LYS A 128 4.04 28.63 -16.81
CA LYS A 128 5.35 29.12 -17.22
C LYS A 128 6.00 29.81 -16.03
N PRO A 129 6.55 29.07 -15.05
CA PRO A 129 6.98 29.66 -13.79
C PRO A 129 8.09 30.68 -14.04
N SER A 130 7.98 31.87 -13.47
CA SER A 130 8.98 32.93 -13.58
C SER A 130 9.85 33.06 -12.31
N ALA A 131 9.44 32.39 -11.24
CA ALA A 131 10.10 32.43 -9.94
C ALA A 131 10.25 31.06 -9.28
N MET A 132 11.25 30.92 -8.40
CA MET A 132 11.38 29.80 -7.46
C MET A 132 12.06 30.28 -6.18
N GLY A 133 11.81 29.61 -5.06
CA GLY A 133 12.37 30.07 -3.79
C GLY A 133 12.42 29.04 -2.68
N ILE A 134 13.08 29.41 -1.59
CA ILE A 134 13.15 28.64 -0.35
C ILE A 134 12.91 29.55 0.85
N SER A 135 12.30 29.00 1.89
CA SER A 135 12.17 29.63 3.21
C SER A 135 12.99 28.87 4.24
N VAL A 136 13.78 29.59 5.02
CA VAL A 136 14.70 29.05 6.04
C VAL A 136 14.55 29.82 7.35
N LEU A 137 14.94 29.20 8.46
CA LEU A 137 15.01 29.85 9.76
C LEU A 137 16.48 29.95 10.20
N ILE A 138 16.92 31.16 10.57
CA ILE A 138 18.28 31.43 11.02
C ILE A 138 18.26 31.89 12.48
N ASP A 139 19.21 31.40 13.29
CA ASP A 139 19.43 31.92 14.64
C ASP A 139 19.91 33.38 14.59
N ARG A 140 19.26 34.27 15.34
CA ARG A 140 19.59 35.70 15.39
C ARG A 140 20.94 35.98 16.04
N THR A 141 21.40 35.10 16.92
CA THR A 141 22.58 35.32 17.75
C THR A 141 23.90 35.11 16.99
N GLU A 142 23.87 34.38 15.88
CA GLU A 142 25.05 33.97 15.12
C GLU A 142 25.15 34.61 13.72
N LEU A 143 24.27 35.56 13.43
CA LEU A 143 23.96 36.00 12.08
C LEU A 143 24.93 37.10 11.60
N THR A 144 25.85 36.77 10.69
CA THR A 144 26.74 37.78 10.06
C THR A 144 26.34 38.14 8.64
N SER A 145 26.24 37.18 7.73
CA SER A 145 25.96 37.43 6.31
C SER A 145 25.42 36.15 5.68
N LEU A 146 24.59 36.32 4.65
CA LEU A 146 23.98 35.21 3.91
C LEU A 146 24.40 35.29 2.44
N ASP A 147 25.13 34.27 1.99
CA ASP A 147 25.51 34.11 0.60
C ASP A 147 24.43 33.27 -0.11
N VAL A 148 23.96 33.75 -1.25
CA VAL A 148 22.98 33.05 -2.10
C VAL A 148 23.61 32.86 -3.47
N ARG A 149 23.70 31.61 -3.93
CA ARG A 149 24.32 31.24 -5.19
C ARG A 149 23.29 30.58 -6.11
N LEU A 150 23.15 31.11 -7.32
CA LEU A 150 22.40 30.53 -8.42
C LEU A 150 23.33 29.68 -9.29
N GLU A 151 22.85 28.49 -9.63
CA GLU A 151 23.40 27.64 -10.68
C GLU A 151 22.30 27.35 -11.71
N ALA A 152 22.56 27.68 -12.97
CA ALA A 152 21.61 27.49 -14.06
C ALA A 152 22.34 27.27 -15.40
N GLY A 153 21.59 27.00 -16.45
CA GLY A 153 22.03 26.99 -17.84
C GLY A 153 21.23 27.98 -18.67
N ARG A 154 21.87 28.54 -19.70
CA ARG A 154 21.21 29.29 -20.77
C ARG A 154 21.52 28.64 -22.10
N TYR A 155 20.66 28.81 -23.09
CA TYR A 155 20.90 28.32 -24.45
C TYR A 155 21.00 29.48 -25.43
N ARG A 156 22.01 29.46 -26.28
CA ARG A 156 22.18 30.44 -27.36
C ARG A 156 21.91 29.77 -28.69
N ALA A 157 21.11 30.43 -29.52
CA ALA A 157 20.85 30.02 -30.89
C ALA A 157 22.13 30.17 -31.74
N VAL A 158 22.47 29.13 -32.49
CA VAL A 158 23.57 29.09 -33.45
C VAL A 158 23.04 28.61 -34.79
N ASP A 159 23.38 29.33 -35.86
CA ASP A 159 23.00 28.95 -37.21
C ASP A 159 23.95 27.88 -37.77
N VAL A 160 23.36 26.79 -38.23
CA VAL A 160 24.06 25.64 -38.81
C VAL A 160 23.56 25.43 -40.24
N VAL A 161 24.50 25.31 -41.18
CA VAL A 161 24.20 25.08 -42.59
C VAL A 161 24.40 23.61 -42.92
N VAL A 162 23.33 22.96 -43.36
CA VAL A 162 23.34 21.60 -43.89
C VAL A 162 23.22 21.58 -45.41
N PRO A 163 23.69 20.51 -46.10
CA PRO A 163 23.66 20.42 -47.55
C PRO A 163 22.26 20.66 -48.13
N GLY A 164 22.19 21.46 -49.20
CA GLY A 164 20.94 22.00 -49.75
C GLY A 164 20.60 23.43 -49.32
N ASN A 165 21.53 24.15 -48.68
CA ASN A 165 21.37 25.53 -48.16
C ASN A 165 20.23 25.69 -47.13
N LEU A 166 19.82 24.60 -46.49
CA LEU A 166 18.86 24.64 -45.39
C LEU A 166 19.58 25.17 -44.14
N LYS A 167 19.26 26.40 -43.73
CA LYS A 167 19.68 26.93 -42.42
C LYS A 167 18.85 26.28 -41.32
N ARG A 168 19.52 25.71 -40.32
CA ARG A 168 18.89 25.18 -39.10
C ARG A 168 19.41 25.95 -37.90
N THR A 169 18.54 26.17 -36.93
CA THR A 169 18.91 26.79 -35.65
C THR A 169 19.16 25.69 -34.63
N TRP A 170 20.40 25.60 -34.15
CA TRP A 170 20.78 24.73 -33.05
C TRP A 170 21.01 25.57 -31.79
N TRP A 171 21.08 24.93 -30.64
CA TRP A 171 21.13 25.59 -29.35
C TRP A 171 22.31 25.10 -28.54
N VAL A 172 23.20 26.01 -28.15
CA VAL A 172 24.41 25.68 -27.39
C VAL A 172 24.22 26.13 -25.95
N ARG A 173 24.42 25.22 -25.01
CA ARG A 173 24.34 25.52 -23.59
C ARG A 173 25.53 26.37 -23.14
N THR A 174 25.29 27.27 -22.20
CA THR A 174 26.35 27.96 -21.45
C THR A 174 25.94 27.96 -19.97
N PRO A 175 26.84 27.59 -19.05
CA PRO A 175 26.55 27.62 -17.63
C PRO A 175 26.39 29.07 -17.15
N VAL A 176 25.47 29.28 -16.21
CA VAL A 176 25.18 30.57 -15.59
C VAL A 176 25.37 30.43 -14.08
N THR A 177 26.19 31.29 -13.51
CA THR A 177 26.39 31.38 -12.06
C THR A 177 26.17 32.82 -11.61
N ALA A 178 25.39 33.02 -10.56
CA ALA A 178 25.20 34.35 -9.98
C ALA A 178 25.26 34.28 -8.45
N VAL A 179 25.89 35.29 -7.83
CA VAL A 179 26.10 35.33 -6.37
C VAL A 179 25.51 36.61 -5.81
N TRP A 180 24.77 36.50 -4.72
CA TRP A 180 24.29 37.62 -3.90
C TRP A 180 24.80 37.45 -2.47
N ARG A 181 25.14 38.57 -1.82
CA ARG A 181 25.59 38.59 -0.41
C ARG A 181 24.75 39.59 0.36
N LEU A 182 23.96 39.10 1.32
CA LEU A 182 23.20 39.95 2.23
C LEU A 182 24.07 40.34 3.42
N SER A 183 24.17 41.65 3.69
CA SER A 183 24.95 42.19 4.80
C SER A 183 24.22 42.04 6.14
N PRO A 184 24.94 42.09 7.28
CA PRO A 184 24.30 42.03 8.61
C PRO A 184 23.30 43.18 8.83
N GLN A 185 23.55 44.36 8.23
CA GLN A 185 22.62 45.48 8.29
C GLN A 185 21.33 45.20 7.53
N GLN A 186 21.39 44.53 6.37
CA GLN A 186 20.19 44.16 5.62
C GLN A 186 19.37 43.10 6.36
N LEU A 187 20.04 42.15 7.02
CA LEU A 187 19.39 41.06 7.76
C LEU A 187 18.80 41.49 9.11
N SER A 188 19.26 42.62 9.68
CA SER A 188 18.72 43.17 10.94
C SER A 188 17.48 44.06 10.77
N MET A 189 17.14 44.44 9.54
CA MET A 189 15.93 45.23 9.24
C MET A 189 14.71 44.31 9.18
N VAL A 190 13.95 44.18 10.27
CA VAL A 190 12.82 43.24 10.38
C VAL A 190 11.59 43.94 10.98
N PRO A 191 10.39 43.80 10.41
CA PRO A 191 10.07 43.14 9.14
C PRO A 191 10.53 43.99 7.94
N ARG A 192 11.07 43.35 6.89
CA ARG A 192 11.43 44.03 5.64
C ARG A 192 11.50 43.05 4.48
N THR A 193 11.09 43.50 3.30
CA THR A 193 11.31 42.79 2.04
C THR A 193 12.30 43.59 1.18
N HIS A 194 13.44 42.99 0.89
CA HIS A 194 14.42 43.51 -0.07
C HIS A 194 14.06 42.98 -1.45
N ARG A 195 13.61 43.85 -2.36
CA ARG A 195 13.21 43.48 -3.72
C ARG A 195 14.33 43.79 -4.72
N ASP A 196 14.34 43.05 -5.83
CA ASP A 196 15.16 43.35 -7.01
C ASP A 196 16.67 43.46 -6.75
N LEU A 197 17.21 42.67 -5.82
CA LEU A 197 18.64 42.66 -5.55
C LEU A 197 19.43 42.15 -6.76
N LEU A 198 20.48 42.91 -7.11
CA LEU A 198 21.38 42.60 -8.22
C LEU A 198 22.50 41.64 -7.78
N PRO A 199 22.92 40.72 -8.65
CA PRO A 199 24.05 39.83 -8.37
C PRO A 199 25.36 40.61 -8.37
N ILE A 200 26.35 40.10 -7.64
CA ILE A 200 27.71 40.63 -7.58
C ILE A 200 28.40 40.31 -8.91
N ALA A 201 28.64 41.34 -9.72
CA ALA A 201 29.14 41.18 -11.08
C ALA A 201 30.48 40.42 -11.17
N GLU A 202 31.40 40.66 -10.23
CA GLU A 202 32.74 40.05 -10.20
C GLU A 202 32.73 38.55 -9.86
N GLU A 203 31.70 38.09 -9.13
CA GLU A 203 31.54 36.69 -8.70
C GLU A 203 30.51 35.94 -9.58
N SER A 204 29.96 36.60 -10.61
CA SER A 204 28.90 36.07 -11.46
C SER A 204 29.35 35.91 -12.92
N ASN A 205 28.87 34.87 -13.61
CA ASN A 205 29.26 34.56 -14.99
C ASN A 205 28.05 34.09 -15.82
N GLY A 206 28.10 34.30 -17.14
CA GLY A 206 27.08 33.82 -18.09
C GLY A 206 25.78 34.64 -18.13
N LEU A 207 25.71 35.79 -17.46
CA LEU A 207 24.49 36.61 -17.31
C LEU A 207 24.14 37.51 -18.52
N GLU A 208 24.90 37.47 -19.61
CA GLU A 208 24.72 38.41 -20.73
C GLU A 208 23.30 38.39 -21.31
N GLY A 209 22.55 39.48 -21.14
CA GLY A 209 21.17 39.60 -21.62
C GLY A 209 20.13 38.84 -20.78
N LEU A 210 20.51 38.33 -19.61
CA LEU A 210 19.63 37.78 -18.58
C LEU A 210 19.57 38.75 -17.38
N ALA A 211 18.41 38.85 -16.76
CA ALA A 211 18.20 39.68 -15.56
C ALA A 211 17.58 38.88 -14.41
N PRO A 212 18.30 37.89 -13.83
CA PRO A 212 17.88 37.29 -12.58
C PRO A 212 17.89 38.36 -11.47
N ARG A 213 16.85 38.35 -10.65
CA ARG A 213 16.67 39.25 -9.50
C ARG A 213 16.36 38.42 -8.26
N LEU A 214 16.93 38.82 -7.14
CA LEU A 214 16.66 38.18 -5.85
C LEU A 214 15.73 39.07 -5.01
N THR A 215 14.65 38.47 -4.53
CA THR A 215 13.72 39.07 -3.58
C THR A 215 13.81 38.31 -2.26
N VAL A 216 14.11 39.01 -1.16
CA VAL A 216 14.32 38.41 0.17
C VAL A 216 13.36 39.06 1.17
N SER A 217 12.45 38.27 1.74
CA SER A 217 11.56 38.70 2.82
C SER A 217 12.05 38.22 4.18
N LEU A 218 12.10 39.14 5.14
CA LEU A 218 12.57 38.93 6.50
C LEU A 218 11.41 39.12 7.48
N ARG A 219 11.10 38.07 8.25
CA ARG A 219 10.05 38.08 9.27
C ARG A 219 10.58 37.64 10.63
N SER A 220 10.08 38.28 11.69
CA SER A 220 10.44 37.95 13.06
C SER A 220 9.71 36.68 13.52
N HIS A 221 10.44 35.71 14.10
CA HIS A 221 9.86 34.53 14.73
C HIS A 221 10.42 34.37 16.16
N PRO A 222 9.66 33.84 17.15
CA PRO A 222 10.18 33.68 18.52
C PRO A 222 11.49 32.90 18.62
N LYS A 223 11.68 31.92 17.73
CA LYS A 223 12.90 31.08 17.66
C LYS A 223 14.05 31.68 16.84
N GLY A 224 13.83 32.75 16.07
CA GLY A 224 14.86 33.26 15.16
C GLY A 224 14.36 34.23 14.08
N LEU A 225 15.11 34.33 12.98
CA LEU A 225 14.79 35.14 11.81
C LEU A 225 14.31 34.23 10.68
N LEU A 226 13.07 34.41 10.22
CA LEU A 226 12.53 33.69 9.08
C LEU A 226 12.88 34.45 7.81
N VAL A 227 13.59 33.78 6.90
CA VAL A 227 14.11 34.34 5.66
C VAL A 227 13.50 33.58 4.49
N THR A 228 12.73 34.25 3.66
CA THR A 228 12.20 33.71 2.40
C THR A 228 12.96 34.33 1.23
N ILE A 229 13.63 33.49 0.45
CA ILE A 229 14.47 33.87 -0.69
C ILE A 229 13.76 33.43 -1.95
N ALA A 230 13.45 34.35 -2.85
CA ALA A 230 12.85 34.09 -4.15
C ALA A 230 13.74 34.63 -5.27
N LEU A 231 14.05 33.79 -6.25
CA LEU A 231 14.68 34.20 -7.50
C LEU A 231 13.59 34.43 -8.53
N VAL A 232 13.64 35.57 -9.21
CA VAL A 232 12.70 35.94 -10.27
C VAL A 232 13.48 36.21 -11.56
N ASN A 233 13.07 35.61 -12.67
CA ASN A 233 13.63 35.94 -13.98
C ASN A 233 12.94 37.20 -14.53
N ARG A 234 13.63 38.35 -14.49
CA ARG A 234 13.15 39.63 -15.04
C ARG A 234 13.78 39.98 -16.39
N SER A 235 14.25 38.98 -17.13
CA SER A 235 14.83 39.19 -18.46
C SER A 235 13.77 39.72 -19.44
N GLU A 236 14.18 40.53 -20.40
CA GLU A 236 13.30 40.98 -21.49
C GLU A 236 13.50 40.09 -22.72
N VAL A 237 12.39 39.62 -23.30
CA VAL A 237 12.41 38.72 -24.48
C VAL A 237 12.93 39.44 -25.74
N GLY A 238 12.53 40.71 -25.91
CA GLY A 238 12.93 41.51 -27.07
C GLY A 238 12.60 40.81 -28.39
N THR A 239 13.56 40.79 -29.33
CA THR A 239 13.44 40.10 -30.63
C THR A 239 14.08 38.71 -30.65
N GLN A 240 14.59 38.23 -29.51
CA GLN A 240 15.21 36.91 -29.41
C GLN A 240 14.14 35.85 -29.10
N PRO A 241 14.35 34.57 -29.47
CA PRO A 241 13.39 33.52 -29.11
C PRO A 241 13.33 33.32 -27.59
N MET A 242 12.15 32.96 -27.08
CA MET A 242 11.88 32.81 -25.64
C MET A 242 12.93 31.95 -24.91
N ALA A 243 13.31 30.83 -25.52
CA ALA A 243 14.32 29.91 -25.02
C ALA A 243 15.67 30.56 -24.69
N ALA A 244 16.06 31.63 -25.39
CA ALA A 244 17.32 32.34 -25.14
C ALA A 244 17.29 33.17 -23.84
N LYS A 245 16.10 33.45 -23.30
CA LYS A 245 15.87 34.29 -22.12
C LYS A 245 15.33 33.52 -20.91
N CYS A 246 15.09 32.22 -21.07
CA CYS A 246 14.78 31.32 -19.97
C CYS A 246 16.06 30.89 -19.24
N LEU A 247 15.93 30.66 -17.93
CA LEU A 247 16.94 29.96 -17.14
C LEU A 247 16.55 28.49 -17.07
N PHE A 248 17.46 27.59 -17.42
CA PHE A 248 17.27 26.14 -17.34
C PHE A 248 18.08 25.57 -16.18
N GLN A 249 17.71 24.38 -15.70
CA GLN A 249 18.42 23.69 -14.61
C GLN A 249 18.61 24.56 -13.37
N THR A 250 17.63 25.42 -13.11
CA THR A 250 17.75 26.47 -12.10
C THR A 250 17.76 25.86 -10.70
N GLY A 251 18.82 26.14 -9.95
CA GLY A 251 18.95 25.80 -8.53
C GLY A 251 19.55 26.97 -7.75
N ILE A 252 19.11 27.13 -6.50
CA ILE A 252 19.57 28.21 -5.61
C ILE A 252 20.07 27.59 -4.32
N THR A 253 21.29 27.90 -3.92
CA THR A 253 21.85 27.47 -2.62
C THR A 253 22.07 28.69 -1.74
N ALA A 254 21.55 28.65 -0.53
CA ALA A 254 21.78 29.65 0.50
C ALA A 254 22.72 29.10 1.58
N THR A 255 23.74 29.88 1.94
CA THR A 255 24.78 29.50 2.89
C THR A 255 25.10 30.69 3.81
N PRO A 256 24.88 30.59 5.14
CA PRO A 256 25.35 31.59 6.08
C PRO A 256 26.88 31.55 6.21
N GLN A 257 27.57 32.70 6.21
CA GLN A 257 29.04 32.73 6.35
C GLN A 257 29.52 32.38 7.77
N LYS A 258 28.73 32.72 8.79
CA LYS A 258 28.87 32.25 10.17
C LYS A 258 27.48 31.89 10.69
N GLY A 259 27.41 30.83 11.48
CA GLY A 259 26.17 30.26 12.00
C GLY A 259 25.64 29.10 11.16
N SER A 260 24.39 28.73 11.40
CA SER A 260 23.71 27.61 10.71
C SER A 260 22.20 27.84 10.66
N PHE A 261 21.52 27.16 9.74
CA PHE A 261 20.07 27.06 9.75
C PHE A 261 19.61 26.17 10.90
N ILE A 262 18.56 26.60 11.57
CA ILE A 262 17.89 25.87 12.65
C ILE A 262 16.56 25.29 12.14
N ALA A 263 15.97 24.37 12.91
CA ALA A 263 14.71 23.73 12.54
C ALA A 263 13.61 24.78 12.24
N TYR A 264 13.04 24.69 11.03
CA TYR A 264 11.95 25.52 10.56
C TYR A 264 10.73 25.34 11.46
N PRO A 265 10.02 26.42 11.82
CA PRO A 265 8.91 26.31 12.75
C PRO A 265 7.76 25.51 12.12
N GLU A 266 7.42 24.40 12.76
CA GLU A 266 6.16 23.71 12.48
C GLU A 266 5.02 24.50 13.15
N SER A 267 3.86 24.57 12.48
CA SER A 267 2.68 25.30 12.99
C SER A 267 2.36 24.88 14.44
N ALA A 268 2.31 25.86 15.33
CA ALA A 268 2.25 25.68 16.79
C ALA A 268 0.95 25.03 17.32
N GLU A 269 -0.04 24.79 16.46
CA GLU A 269 -1.23 23.99 16.78
C GLU A 269 -0.90 22.50 16.66
N LEU A 270 0.13 22.05 17.39
CA LEU A 270 0.34 20.63 17.53
C LEU A 270 -0.64 20.11 18.59
N SER A 271 -1.53 19.23 18.16
CA SER A 271 -2.41 18.46 19.03
C SER A 271 -1.62 17.90 20.23
N SER A 272 -2.20 18.02 21.42
CA SER A 272 -1.67 17.46 22.68
C SER A 272 -1.79 15.94 22.77
N HIS A 273 -2.06 15.28 21.65
CA HIS A 273 -2.30 13.84 21.61
C HIS A 273 -0.98 13.08 21.89
N PRO A 274 -0.98 12.04 22.74
CA PRO A 274 0.23 11.27 23.08
C PRO A 274 0.99 10.72 21.87
N ASP A 275 0.27 10.27 20.83
CA ASP A 275 0.84 9.77 19.58
C ASP A 275 1.69 10.84 18.84
N ASP A 276 1.31 12.11 18.91
CA ASP A 276 2.06 13.21 18.29
C ASP A 276 3.36 13.50 19.05
N ALA A 277 3.33 13.34 20.38
CA ALA A 277 4.53 13.41 21.22
C ALA A 277 5.47 12.22 20.95
N SER A 278 4.91 11.02 20.75
CA SER A 278 5.66 9.80 20.37
C SER A 278 6.44 10.00 19.08
N PHE A 279 5.79 10.47 18.01
CA PHE A 279 6.46 10.72 16.73
C PHE A 279 7.50 11.84 16.80
N ARG A 280 7.29 12.88 17.63
CA ARG A 280 8.31 13.92 17.84
C ARG A 280 9.57 13.36 18.50
N LEU A 281 9.45 12.49 19.49
CA LEU A 281 10.59 11.82 20.12
C LEU A 281 11.34 10.93 19.11
N ILE A 282 10.60 10.06 18.42
CA ILE A 282 11.13 9.05 17.49
C ILE A 282 11.85 9.70 16.29
N TYR A 283 11.31 10.81 15.78
CA TYR A 283 11.84 11.55 14.64
C TYR A 283 12.56 12.85 15.04
N ARG A 284 13.04 12.98 16.29
CA ARG A 284 13.68 14.22 16.77
C ARG A 284 14.88 14.67 15.93
N HIS A 285 15.61 13.72 15.35
CA HIS A 285 16.77 13.97 14.48
C HIS A 285 16.38 14.32 13.02
N ALA A 286 15.12 14.16 12.66
CA ALA A 286 14.59 14.35 11.31
C ALA A 286 13.85 15.70 11.16
N GLN A 287 14.49 16.80 11.54
CA GLN A 287 13.88 18.14 11.47
C GLN A 287 13.83 18.69 10.04
N THR A 288 12.87 19.58 9.80
CA THR A 288 12.78 20.37 8.56
C THR A 288 13.62 21.62 8.71
N TYR A 289 14.49 21.93 7.75
CA TYR A 289 15.34 23.13 7.80
C TYR A 289 14.97 24.18 6.74
N ALA A 290 14.34 23.74 5.65
CA ALA A 290 13.90 24.61 4.57
C ALA A 290 12.57 24.13 3.98
N ILE A 291 11.77 25.07 3.47
CA ILE A 291 10.55 24.81 2.70
C ILE A 291 10.71 25.42 1.30
N GLY A 292 10.45 24.65 0.25
CA GLY A 292 10.52 25.11 -1.13
C GLY A 292 9.26 25.85 -1.58
N HIS A 293 9.38 26.64 -2.64
CA HIS A 293 8.29 27.36 -3.30
C HIS A 293 8.46 27.25 -4.81
N GLY A 294 7.55 26.54 -5.49
CA GLY A 294 7.70 26.19 -6.91
C GLY A 294 8.83 25.19 -7.21
N CYS A 295 9.59 24.80 -6.19
CA CYS A 295 10.65 23.81 -6.19
C CYS A 295 10.61 23.02 -4.87
N ALA A 296 11.34 21.91 -4.77
CA ALA A 296 11.57 21.27 -3.49
C ALA A 296 12.70 21.96 -2.73
N ALA A 297 12.77 21.73 -1.42
CA ALA A 297 13.90 22.14 -0.60
C ALA A 297 14.77 20.96 -0.19
N ASP A 298 16.08 21.18 -0.20
CA ASP A 298 17.12 20.24 0.23
C ASP A 298 18.14 20.95 1.16
N TRP A 299 18.93 20.21 1.92
CA TRP A 299 19.92 20.76 2.86
C TRP A 299 21.09 19.78 3.10
N ASP A 300 22.10 20.15 3.88
CA ASP A 300 23.13 19.17 4.28
C ASP A 300 22.60 18.11 5.27
N ASN A 301 23.46 17.16 5.66
CA ASN A 301 23.18 16.32 6.82
C ASN A 301 23.47 17.16 8.08
N PRO A 302 22.45 17.52 8.86
CA PRO A 302 22.64 18.41 10.00
C PRO A 302 23.66 17.83 10.98
N SER A 303 24.45 18.70 11.60
CA SER A 303 25.34 18.33 12.71
C SER A 303 24.55 17.77 13.89
N ASN A 304 25.22 17.09 14.84
CA ASN A 304 24.59 16.50 16.03
C ASN A 304 23.78 17.52 16.86
N ASP A 305 24.08 18.81 16.72
CA ASP A 305 23.36 19.91 17.39
C ASP A 305 22.07 20.34 16.64
N GLY A 306 21.66 19.60 15.60
CA GLY A 306 20.45 19.88 14.84
C GLY A 306 20.54 21.16 14.02
N ARG A 307 21.68 21.35 13.33
CA ARG A 307 22.01 22.57 12.58
C ARG A 307 22.51 22.24 11.19
N SER A 308 22.02 23.00 10.21
CA SER A 308 22.32 22.80 8.78
C SER A 308 23.18 23.94 8.22
N ALA A 309 24.24 23.60 7.48
CA ALA A 309 25.19 24.56 6.92
C ALA A 309 24.74 25.19 5.60
N TRP A 310 23.87 24.54 4.84
CA TRP A 310 23.32 25.08 3.60
C TRP A 310 21.90 24.59 3.34
N ALA A 311 21.12 25.36 2.60
CA ALA A 311 19.80 24.99 2.11
C ALA A 311 19.69 25.28 0.62
N LYS A 312 19.05 24.40 -0.15
CA LYS A 312 18.97 24.44 -1.60
C LYS A 312 17.53 24.33 -2.12
N ALA A 313 17.21 25.15 -3.10
CA ALA A 313 16.07 25.01 -3.99
C ALA A 313 16.40 23.95 -5.06
N ASP A 314 15.80 22.76 -4.98
CA ASP A 314 16.05 21.65 -5.89
C ASP A 314 14.84 21.42 -6.82
N PRO A 315 15.00 21.57 -8.16
CA PRO A 315 13.92 21.33 -9.10
C PRO A 315 13.64 19.84 -9.36
N LEU A 316 14.57 18.93 -9.03
CA LEU A 316 14.40 17.47 -9.22
C LEU A 316 14.92 16.73 -7.97
N PRO A 317 14.20 16.84 -6.83
CA PRO A 317 14.65 16.31 -5.56
C PRO A 317 14.74 14.79 -5.55
N GLU A 318 15.73 14.28 -4.81
CA GLU A 318 15.94 12.88 -4.53
C GLU A 318 16.01 12.65 -3.02
N TYR A 319 15.39 11.58 -2.52
CA TYR A 319 15.59 11.16 -1.13
C TYR A 319 15.57 9.64 -1.02
N GLU A 320 16.57 9.07 -0.32
CA GLU A 320 16.66 7.63 -0.11
C GLU A 320 16.21 7.28 1.31
N VAL A 321 15.04 6.64 1.40
CA VAL A 321 14.48 6.18 2.67
C VAL A 321 15.24 4.93 3.10
N PRO A 322 15.81 4.89 4.33
CA PRO A 322 16.53 3.73 4.82
C PRO A 322 15.68 2.44 4.78
N SER A 323 16.32 1.33 4.41
CA SER A 323 15.66 0.03 4.49
C SER A 323 15.55 -0.43 5.94
N ILE A 324 14.42 -1.03 6.32
CA ILE A 324 14.21 -1.61 7.64
C ILE A 324 14.32 -3.13 7.52
N THR A 325 15.14 -3.75 8.36
CA THR A 325 15.31 -5.20 8.42
C THR A 325 14.75 -5.79 9.72
N PRO A 326 14.02 -6.93 9.65
CA PRO A 326 13.63 -7.70 10.83
C PRO A 326 14.69 -8.70 11.28
N ASP A 327 15.77 -8.86 10.51
CA ASP A 327 16.80 -9.86 10.75
C ASP A 327 17.88 -9.25 11.68
N ILE A 328 17.67 -9.42 12.97
CA ILE A 328 18.52 -8.86 14.03
C ILE A 328 19.77 -9.71 14.22
N VAL A 329 20.92 -9.06 14.40
CA VAL A 329 22.21 -9.71 14.60
C VAL A 329 22.77 -9.27 15.94
N LEU A 330 23.20 -10.22 16.76
CA LEU A 330 23.85 -9.95 18.04
C LEU A 330 25.26 -9.37 17.84
N THR A 331 25.82 -8.78 18.89
CA THR A 331 27.18 -8.20 18.90
C THR A 331 28.28 -9.20 18.51
N ASN A 332 28.04 -10.51 18.67
CA ASN A 332 28.94 -11.58 18.24
C ASN A 332 28.77 -12.01 16.77
N GLY A 333 27.96 -11.30 15.99
CA GLY A 333 27.73 -11.56 14.56
C GLY A 333 26.73 -12.67 14.24
N LYS A 334 26.16 -13.35 15.25
CA LYS A 334 25.11 -14.37 15.03
C LYS A 334 23.73 -13.73 14.87
N ALA A 335 22.95 -14.22 13.91
CA ALA A 335 21.55 -13.85 13.76
C ALA A 335 20.75 -14.30 14.99
N LEU A 336 19.90 -13.42 15.50
CA LEU A 336 18.98 -13.68 16.60
C LEU A 336 17.72 -14.36 16.06
N THR A 337 17.85 -15.67 15.79
CA THR A 337 16.78 -16.53 15.28
C THR A 337 16.57 -17.72 16.19
N VAL A 338 15.35 -18.25 16.24
CA VAL A 338 15.01 -19.42 17.07
C VAL A 338 14.57 -20.59 16.20
N SER A 339 15.18 -21.77 16.36
CA SER A 339 14.83 -22.94 15.55
C SER A 339 13.46 -23.51 15.92
N MET A 340 12.57 -23.65 14.92
CA MET A 340 11.27 -24.29 15.11
C MET A 340 11.43 -25.78 15.45
N ALA A 341 12.43 -26.45 14.89
CA ALA A 341 12.71 -27.87 15.14
C ALA A 341 13.11 -28.12 16.61
N GLN A 342 13.99 -27.28 17.15
CA GLN A 342 14.40 -27.37 18.56
C GLN A 342 13.24 -27.04 19.51
N LEU A 343 12.37 -26.09 19.16
CA LEU A 343 11.16 -25.81 19.92
C LEU A 343 10.10 -26.92 19.82
N ALA A 344 10.04 -27.64 18.70
CA ALA A 344 9.18 -28.82 18.54
C ALA A 344 9.67 -30.02 19.34
N GLY A 345 10.89 -29.99 19.87
CA GLY A 345 11.51 -31.08 20.64
C GLY A 345 12.23 -32.11 19.79
N THR A 346 12.47 -31.85 18.50
CA THR A 346 13.25 -32.75 17.62
C THR A 346 14.76 -32.56 17.74
N ALA A 347 15.21 -31.54 18.50
CA ALA A 347 16.61 -31.24 18.79
C ALA A 347 16.73 -30.47 20.13
N PRO A 348 17.89 -30.50 20.83
CA PRO A 348 18.09 -29.82 22.12
C PRO A 348 18.15 -28.29 21.98
N ASP A 349 18.14 -27.57 23.11
CA ASP A 349 18.41 -26.11 23.24
C ASP A 349 17.32 -25.10 22.79
N GLY A 350 16.12 -25.55 22.43
CA GLY A 350 15.04 -24.64 22.02
C GLY A 350 14.71 -23.57 23.09
N MET A 351 14.59 -23.97 24.36
CA MET A 351 14.31 -23.05 25.47
C MET A 351 15.46 -22.08 25.75
N ALA A 352 16.70 -22.50 25.58
CA ALA A 352 17.87 -21.62 25.76
C ALA A 352 17.88 -20.48 24.75
N GLN A 353 17.45 -20.74 23.50
CA GLN A 353 17.30 -19.71 22.48
C GLN A 353 16.19 -18.71 22.80
N LEU A 354 15.07 -19.16 23.39
CA LEU A 354 14.03 -18.24 23.88
C LEU A 354 14.59 -17.31 24.95
N GLN A 355 15.33 -17.85 25.93
CA GLN A 355 15.96 -17.04 26.98
C GLN A 355 16.98 -16.06 26.42
N GLN A 356 17.71 -16.44 25.36
CA GLN A 356 18.62 -15.54 24.67
C GLN A 356 17.90 -14.33 24.06
N VAL A 357 16.74 -14.52 23.42
CA VAL A 357 15.93 -13.41 22.88
C VAL A 357 15.45 -12.49 24.01
N LEU A 358 14.96 -13.05 25.11
CA LEU A 358 14.48 -12.28 26.27
C LEU A 358 15.60 -11.47 26.93
N ALA A 359 16.77 -12.08 27.14
CA ALA A 359 17.93 -11.42 27.72
C ALA A 359 18.49 -10.31 26.82
N ALA A 360 18.54 -10.54 25.50
CA ALA A 360 18.97 -9.53 24.55
C ALA A 360 18.02 -8.32 24.54
N TYR A 361 16.70 -8.54 24.60
CA TYR A 361 15.73 -7.45 24.66
C TYR A 361 15.80 -6.69 25.99
N GLU A 362 15.97 -7.39 27.12
CA GLU A 362 16.16 -6.75 28.42
C GLU A 362 17.40 -5.86 28.45
N GLY A 363 18.53 -6.35 27.94
CA GLY A 363 19.76 -5.56 27.83
C GLY A 363 19.53 -4.28 27.00
N TRP A 364 18.87 -4.42 25.85
CA TRP A 364 18.53 -3.27 25.00
C TRP A 364 17.62 -2.27 25.73
N ILE A 365 16.63 -2.72 26.50
CA ILE A 365 15.76 -1.83 27.30
C ILE A 365 16.61 -1.02 28.30
N GLN A 366 17.58 -1.64 28.98
CA GLN A 366 18.45 -0.93 29.93
C GLN A 366 19.32 0.12 29.24
N ASP A 367 19.82 -0.17 28.04
CA ASP A 367 20.58 0.79 27.24
C ASP A 367 19.72 2.01 26.87
N ARG A 368 18.49 1.78 26.41
CA ARG A 368 17.53 2.84 26.07
C ARG A 368 17.12 3.66 27.29
N LYS A 369 17.00 3.04 28.46
CA LYS A 369 16.73 3.71 29.73
C LYS A 369 17.86 4.66 30.13
N THR A 370 19.11 4.25 29.90
CA THR A 370 20.28 5.10 30.12
C THR A 370 20.31 6.27 29.13
N GLU A 371 19.99 6.02 27.85
CA GLU A 371 19.90 7.08 26.83
C GLU A 371 18.78 8.09 27.14
N ALA A 372 17.63 7.64 27.64
CA ALA A 372 16.49 8.50 27.98
C ALA A 372 16.80 9.55 29.07
N ILE A 373 17.75 9.26 29.97
CA ILE A 373 18.21 10.22 31.00
C ILE A 373 18.85 11.45 30.35
N GLY A 374 19.57 11.25 29.24
CA GLY A 374 20.27 12.31 28.51
C GLY A 374 19.37 13.15 27.59
N LEU A 375 18.08 12.83 27.46
CA LEU A 375 17.14 13.59 26.65
C LEU A 375 16.69 14.87 27.36
N SER A 376 16.34 15.88 26.55
CA SER A 376 15.74 17.12 27.04
C SER A 376 14.41 16.87 27.75
N ASP A 377 14.04 17.78 28.66
CA ASP A 377 12.85 17.63 29.50
C ASP A 377 11.54 17.53 28.69
N GLU A 378 11.51 18.02 27.44
CA GLU A 378 10.34 17.88 26.56
C GLU A 378 10.09 16.44 26.09
N TYR A 379 11.16 15.64 25.95
CA TYR A 379 11.10 14.28 25.41
C TYR A 379 11.06 13.20 26.49
N ARG A 380 11.55 13.52 27.70
CA ARG A 380 11.70 12.55 28.80
C ARG A 380 10.39 11.84 29.18
N PRO A 381 9.23 12.52 29.34
CA PRO A 381 7.98 11.84 29.72
C PRO A 381 7.54 10.79 28.68
N THR A 382 7.67 11.12 27.40
CA THR A 382 7.32 10.20 26.30
C THR A 382 8.31 9.02 26.23
N ALA A 383 9.61 9.27 26.45
CA ALA A 383 10.62 8.22 26.47
C ALA A 383 10.40 7.24 27.63
N GLU A 384 10.06 7.74 28.82
CA GLU A 384 9.72 6.91 29.98
C GLU A 384 8.48 6.05 29.71
N LEU A 385 7.46 6.60 29.06
CA LEU A 385 6.27 5.84 28.63
C LEU A 385 6.63 4.71 27.65
N HIS A 386 7.44 5.00 26.62
CA HIS A 386 7.90 4.00 25.66
C HIS A 386 8.68 2.86 26.35
N ILE A 387 9.59 3.20 27.26
CA ILE A 387 10.36 2.22 28.03
C ILE A 387 9.44 1.37 28.90
N ALA A 388 8.45 1.96 29.58
CA ALA A 388 7.48 1.23 30.39
C ALA A 388 6.66 0.24 29.53
N GLN A 389 6.28 0.62 28.31
CA GLN A 389 5.61 -0.28 27.35
C GLN A 389 6.53 -1.43 26.92
N CYS A 390 7.83 -1.16 26.68
CA CYS A 390 8.82 -2.19 26.40
C CYS A 390 9.00 -3.19 27.57
N GLU A 391 9.08 -2.68 28.81
CA GLU A 391 9.17 -3.50 30.03
C GLU A 391 7.90 -4.35 30.22
N GLN A 392 6.72 -3.79 29.96
CA GLN A 392 5.45 -4.53 30.00
C GLN A 392 5.39 -5.63 28.93
N ALA A 393 5.86 -5.37 27.70
CA ALA A 393 5.97 -6.40 26.67
C ALA A 393 6.93 -7.52 27.09
N LEU A 394 8.09 -7.18 27.67
CA LEU A 394 9.04 -8.18 28.20
C LEU A 394 8.42 -9.03 29.31
N LYS A 395 7.66 -8.42 30.22
CA LYS A 395 6.93 -9.14 31.28
C LYS A 395 5.98 -10.19 30.70
N ARG A 396 5.16 -9.81 29.72
CA ARG A 396 4.24 -10.72 29.02
C ARG A 396 4.97 -11.86 28.33
N MET A 397 6.10 -11.57 27.68
CA MET A 397 6.92 -12.60 27.03
C MET A 397 7.51 -13.60 28.04
N ARG A 398 7.94 -13.13 29.21
CA ARG A 398 8.45 -13.99 30.30
C ARG A 398 7.37 -14.89 30.85
N GLU A 399 6.15 -14.38 31.02
CA GLU A 399 4.99 -15.17 31.44
C GLU A 399 4.68 -16.29 30.44
N GLY A 400 4.61 -15.96 29.14
CA GLY A 400 4.44 -16.97 28.09
C GLY A 400 5.57 -18.00 28.07
N ALA A 401 6.82 -17.55 28.22
CA ALA A 401 7.99 -18.43 28.29
C ALA A 401 7.92 -19.39 29.50
N ALA A 402 7.46 -18.92 30.65
CA ALA A 402 7.25 -19.75 31.83
C ALA A 402 6.17 -20.82 31.60
N MET A 403 5.05 -20.45 30.98
CA MET A 403 3.96 -21.39 30.65
C MET A 403 4.41 -22.50 29.70
N VAL A 404 5.21 -22.19 28.68
CA VAL A 404 5.68 -23.20 27.72
C VAL A 404 6.86 -24.03 28.24
N SER A 405 7.55 -23.58 29.30
CA SER A 405 8.67 -24.31 29.89
C SER A 405 8.25 -25.53 30.72
N ASN A 406 7.01 -25.57 31.19
CA ASN A 406 6.50 -26.72 31.93
C ASN A 406 6.16 -27.88 30.97
N ALA A 407 7.09 -28.83 30.83
CA ALA A 407 7.06 -29.91 29.84
C ALA A 407 5.80 -30.78 29.86
N ASP A 408 5.16 -30.93 31.03
CA ASP A 408 3.97 -31.76 31.24
C ASP A 408 2.66 -30.98 31.07
N SER A 409 2.73 -29.66 30.88
CA SER A 409 1.53 -28.85 30.67
C SER A 409 0.99 -29.03 29.25
N VAL A 410 -0.35 -29.02 29.14
CA VAL A 410 -1.05 -29.01 27.84
C VAL A 410 -0.63 -27.79 27.00
N VAL A 411 -0.33 -26.66 27.64
CA VAL A 411 0.16 -25.44 26.98
C VAL A 411 1.52 -25.67 26.33
N SER A 412 2.48 -26.29 27.02
CA SER A 412 3.79 -26.63 26.44
C SER A 412 3.65 -27.63 25.30
N GLN A 413 2.79 -28.64 25.45
CA GLN A 413 2.52 -29.61 24.40
C GLN A 413 1.93 -28.93 23.14
N ALA A 414 0.93 -28.07 23.30
CA ALA A 414 0.34 -27.29 22.21
C ALA A 414 1.40 -26.40 21.53
N PHE A 415 2.29 -25.79 22.31
CA PHE A 415 3.38 -24.97 21.78
C PHE A 415 4.39 -25.79 20.96
N ARG A 416 4.82 -26.97 21.43
CA ARG A 416 5.72 -27.86 20.67
C ARG A 416 5.11 -28.27 19.34
N LEU A 417 3.85 -28.70 19.36
CA LEU A 417 3.11 -29.12 18.16
C LEU A 417 2.88 -27.96 17.19
N ALA A 418 2.62 -26.74 17.70
CA ALA A 418 2.48 -25.57 16.86
C ALA A 418 3.79 -25.23 16.12
N ASN A 419 4.94 -25.38 16.79
CA ASN A 419 6.25 -25.21 16.17
C ASN A 419 6.52 -26.26 15.08
N GLU A 420 6.13 -27.52 15.31
CA GLU A 420 6.22 -28.57 14.30
C GLU A 420 5.33 -28.26 13.06
N ALA A 421 4.09 -27.83 13.30
CA ALA A 421 3.15 -27.48 12.24
C ALA A 421 3.67 -26.30 11.41
N MET A 422 4.20 -25.27 12.06
CA MET A 422 4.79 -24.10 11.41
C MET A 422 6.07 -24.45 10.62
N LEU A 423 6.90 -25.35 11.13
CA LEU A 423 8.06 -25.87 10.41
C LEU A 423 7.64 -26.57 9.10
N LYS A 424 6.69 -27.51 9.18
CA LYS A 424 6.15 -28.21 8.00
C LYS A 424 5.49 -27.24 7.02
N GLN A 425 4.74 -26.25 7.53
CA GLN A 425 4.10 -25.21 6.72
C GLN A 425 5.14 -24.37 5.95
N GLN A 426 6.21 -23.92 6.61
CA GLN A 426 7.22 -23.06 5.99
C GLN A 426 8.05 -23.81 4.95
N LEU A 427 8.38 -25.08 5.21
CA LEU A 427 9.12 -25.92 4.28
C LEU A 427 8.31 -26.22 3.00
N ARG A 428 6.99 -26.45 3.14
CA ARG A 428 6.11 -26.84 2.02
C ARG A 428 5.58 -25.65 1.21
N SER A 429 5.24 -24.54 1.87
CA SER A 429 4.65 -23.36 1.20
C SER A 429 5.61 -22.68 0.22
N GLY A 430 6.91 -22.79 0.48
CA GLY A 430 7.95 -22.25 -0.38
C GLY A 430 8.45 -23.19 -1.49
N ALA A 431 7.71 -24.25 -1.80
CA ALA A 431 7.98 -25.13 -2.93
C ALA A 431 7.39 -24.57 -4.23
N ASP A 432 8.11 -24.74 -5.33
CA ASP A 432 7.66 -24.34 -6.67
C ASP A 432 6.46 -25.16 -7.13
N ARG A 433 5.59 -24.54 -7.94
CA ARG A 433 4.44 -25.24 -8.51
C ARG A 433 4.92 -26.37 -9.43
N ARG A 434 4.49 -27.59 -9.14
CA ARG A 434 4.75 -28.78 -9.94
C ARG A 434 3.70 -28.91 -11.04
N SER A 435 4.15 -28.84 -12.30
CA SER A 435 3.27 -28.90 -13.48
C SER A 435 2.46 -30.19 -13.49
N THR A 436 1.19 -30.09 -13.86
CA THR A 436 0.32 -31.26 -14.05
C THR A 436 -0.15 -31.29 -15.49
N ILE A 437 0.04 -32.41 -16.16
CA ILE A 437 -0.38 -32.62 -17.55
C ILE A 437 -1.35 -33.81 -17.64
N MET A 438 -2.29 -33.73 -18.57
CA MET A 438 -3.09 -34.87 -18.96
C MET A 438 -2.36 -35.65 -20.05
N LYS A 439 -1.93 -36.88 -19.73
CA LYS A 439 -1.24 -37.79 -20.65
C LYS A 439 -1.89 -39.16 -20.62
N ASP A 440 -2.25 -39.69 -21.79
CA ASP A 440 -2.89 -41.02 -21.95
C ASP A 440 -4.16 -41.20 -21.08
N GLY A 441 -4.96 -40.14 -20.94
CA GLY A 441 -6.17 -40.12 -20.12
C GLY A 441 -5.92 -40.15 -18.60
N ARG A 442 -4.67 -39.96 -18.14
CA ARG A 442 -4.31 -39.86 -16.72
C ARG A 442 -3.59 -38.55 -16.42
N LEU A 443 -3.86 -38.00 -15.24
CA LEU A 443 -3.10 -36.88 -14.71
C LEU A 443 -1.72 -37.36 -14.29
N LYS A 444 -0.69 -36.72 -14.81
CA LYS A 444 0.70 -36.91 -14.40
C LYS A 444 1.23 -35.60 -13.85
N VAL A 445 1.81 -35.65 -12.66
CA VAL A 445 2.48 -34.52 -12.02
C VAL A 445 3.98 -34.68 -12.23
N ASP A 446 4.64 -33.62 -12.69
CA ASP A 446 6.09 -33.61 -12.91
C ASP A 446 6.83 -33.16 -11.65
N GLY A 447 7.99 -33.78 -11.38
CA GLY A 447 8.84 -33.47 -10.23
C GLY A 447 8.43 -34.16 -8.93
N THR A 448 9.35 -34.19 -7.96
CA THR A 448 9.17 -34.86 -6.67
C THR A 448 8.45 -33.94 -5.67
N PRO A 449 7.53 -34.47 -4.84
CA PRO A 449 6.95 -33.71 -3.73
C PRO A 449 8.02 -33.11 -2.81
N PRO A 450 7.79 -31.94 -2.21
CA PRO A 450 8.67 -31.40 -1.18
C PRO A 450 8.70 -32.34 0.03
N GLY A 451 9.92 -32.69 0.46
CA GLY A 451 10.16 -33.47 1.68
C GLY A 451 10.21 -32.60 2.94
N ASP A 452 10.31 -33.26 4.10
CA ASP A 452 10.44 -32.59 5.41
C ASP A 452 11.91 -32.21 5.74
N ALA A 453 12.87 -32.69 4.94
CA ALA A 453 14.26 -32.21 4.97
C ALA A 453 14.40 -31.00 4.03
N GLY A 454 14.37 -29.80 4.60
CA GLY A 454 14.61 -28.57 3.84
C GLY A 454 16.08 -28.44 3.42
N PRO A 455 16.39 -27.65 2.37
CA PRO A 455 17.76 -27.20 2.15
C PRO A 455 18.21 -26.36 3.35
N VAL A 456 19.26 -26.86 4.03
CA VAL A 456 19.84 -26.33 5.28
C VAL A 456 20.29 -24.85 5.17
N ASP A 457 20.39 -24.32 3.94
CA ASP A 457 21.07 -23.06 3.63
C ASP A 457 20.13 -21.89 3.22
N THR A 458 18.82 -21.98 3.51
CA THR A 458 17.82 -21.00 2.99
C THR A 458 17.16 -20.09 4.03
N GLY A 459 17.59 -20.12 5.31
CA GLY A 459 16.97 -19.33 6.38
C GLY A 459 15.55 -19.76 6.77
N ARG A 460 15.07 -20.90 6.24
CA ARG A 460 13.79 -21.53 6.61
C ARG A 460 13.95 -22.40 7.87
N GLY A 461 12.84 -22.72 8.53
CA GLY A 461 12.76 -23.50 9.77
C GLY A 461 13.09 -22.73 11.05
N HIS A 462 13.15 -21.40 10.98
CA HIS A 462 13.51 -20.53 12.08
C HIS A 462 12.49 -19.40 12.23
N TRP A 463 12.19 -19.05 13.49
CA TRP A 463 11.50 -17.82 13.85
C TRP A 463 12.48 -16.65 13.83
N ARG A 464 12.03 -15.53 13.27
CA ARG A 464 12.64 -14.22 13.57
C ARG A 464 12.32 -13.81 15.00
N ALA A 465 13.22 -13.04 15.62
CA ALA A 465 13.08 -12.58 17.01
C ALA A 465 11.69 -11.99 17.30
N PHE A 466 11.18 -11.11 16.43
CA PHE A 466 9.87 -10.48 16.66
C PHE A 466 8.69 -11.48 16.60
N GLN A 467 8.77 -12.52 15.76
CA GLN A 467 7.68 -13.48 15.57
C GLN A 467 7.49 -14.32 16.82
N ILE A 468 8.60 -14.87 17.34
CA ILE A 468 8.57 -15.68 18.56
C ILE A 468 8.28 -14.84 19.80
N ALA A 469 8.80 -13.61 19.85
CA ALA A 469 8.52 -12.65 20.92
C ALA A 469 7.03 -12.29 20.99
N PHE A 470 6.40 -12.00 19.85
CA PHE A 470 4.94 -11.78 19.77
C PHE A 470 4.15 -13.01 20.22
N LEU A 471 4.55 -14.21 19.76
CA LEU A 471 3.89 -15.46 20.13
C LEU A 471 3.94 -15.67 21.65
N LEU A 472 5.11 -15.49 22.27
CA LEU A 472 5.28 -15.58 23.73
C LEU A 472 4.43 -14.54 24.48
N ALA A 473 4.38 -13.29 24.02
CA ALA A 473 3.57 -12.24 24.65
C ALA A 473 2.05 -12.53 24.58
N SER A 474 1.61 -13.25 23.55
CA SER A 474 0.18 -13.51 23.29
C SER A 474 -0.33 -14.79 23.96
N ILE A 475 0.53 -15.79 24.16
CA ILE A 475 0.19 -17.11 24.71
C ILE A 475 -0.62 -17.04 26.01
N PRO A 476 -0.25 -16.24 27.05
CA PRO A 476 -0.98 -16.23 28.32
C PRO A 476 -2.46 -15.88 28.14
N SER A 477 -2.74 -14.79 27.41
CA SER A 477 -4.11 -14.33 27.15
C SER A 477 -4.90 -15.23 26.19
N THR A 478 -4.23 -16.02 25.34
CA THR A 478 -4.87 -17.00 24.47
C THR A 478 -5.19 -18.28 25.23
N ALA A 479 -4.28 -18.73 26.09
CA ALA A 479 -4.40 -19.99 26.82
C ALA A 479 -5.38 -19.90 28.00
N GLU A 480 -5.43 -18.77 28.71
CA GLU A 480 -6.22 -18.59 29.91
C GLU A 480 -7.40 -17.64 29.68
N ALA A 481 -8.62 -18.16 29.90
CA ALA A 481 -9.87 -17.43 29.67
C ALA A 481 -10.04 -16.19 30.57
N ASN A 482 -9.55 -16.26 31.82
CA ASN A 482 -9.69 -15.20 32.82
C ASN A 482 -8.45 -14.28 32.90
N HIS A 483 -7.53 -14.38 31.94
CA HIS A 483 -6.31 -13.58 31.94
C HIS A 483 -6.63 -12.09 31.79
N ALA A 484 -5.92 -11.22 32.52
CA ALA A 484 -6.20 -9.78 32.53
C ALA A 484 -6.03 -9.10 31.14
N ASP A 485 -5.20 -9.66 30.27
CA ASP A 485 -5.01 -9.21 28.87
C ASP A 485 -5.94 -9.91 27.85
N ARG A 486 -6.89 -10.75 28.29
CA ARG A 486 -7.85 -11.40 27.39
C ARG A 486 -8.67 -10.38 26.60
N GLU A 487 -9.06 -9.31 27.28
CA GLU A 487 -9.85 -8.20 26.75
C GLU A 487 -9.04 -7.17 25.96
N ALA A 488 -7.72 -7.23 26.03
CA ALA A 488 -6.84 -6.31 25.31
C ALA A 488 -6.66 -6.77 23.86
N VAL A 489 -6.57 -5.81 22.94
CA VAL A 489 -6.22 -6.09 21.54
C VAL A 489 -4.70 -6.12 21.40
N ASP A 490 -4.15 -7.20 20.88
CA ASP A 490 -2.73 -7.25 20.51
C ASP A 490 -2.56 -6.75 19.06
N LEU A 491 -1.84 -5.64 18.88
CA LEU A 491 -1.68 -4.97 17.58
C LEU A 491 -0.25 -5.15 17.05
N ILE A 492 -0.09 -5.98 16.03
CA ILE A 492 1.17 -6.16 15.32
C ILE A 492 1.40 -4.97 14.38
N PHE A 493 2.34 -4.10 14.75
CA PHE A 493 2.76 -2.94 13.95
C PHE A 493 4.14 -3.19 13.35
N PHE A 494 4.17 -3.61 12.09
CA PHE A 494 5.43 -4.03 11.46
C PHE A 494 5.39 -3.81 9.94
N PRO A 495 6.51 -3.50 9.26
CA PRO A 495 6.52 -3.28 7.81
C PRO A 495 5.98 -4.47 7.00
N THR A 496 5.55 -4.19 5.76
CA THR A 496 5.12 -5.23 4.80
C THR A 496 6.28 -6.16 4.47
N GLY A 497 6.03 -7.47 4.36
CA GLY A 497 7.08 -8.47 4.11
C GLY A 497 7.95 -8.83 5.32
N GLY A 498 7.75 -8.16 6.46
CA GLY A 498 8.50 -8.43 7.69
C GLY A 498 8.20 -9.79 8.34
N GLY A 499 7.12 -10.47 7.94
CA GLY A 499 6.75 -11.81 8.45
C GLY A 499 5.62 -11.81 9.49
N LYS A 500 4.73 -10.79 9.46
CA LYS A 500 3.57 -10.66 10.36
C LYS A 500 2.66 -11.90 10.31
N THR A 501 2.49 -12.44 9.10
CA THR A 501 1.64 -13.61 8.85
C THR A 501 2.10 -14.84 9.62
N GLU A 502 3.40 -15.13 9.63
CA GLU A 502 3.94 -16.27 10.39
C GLU A 502 3.64 -16.14 11.89
N ALA A 503 3.68 -14.93 12.44
CA ALA A 503 3.45 -14.69 13.86
C ALA A 503 2.00 -15.02 14.27
N TYR A 504 1.00 -14.52 13.55
CA TYR A 504 -0.40 -14.82 13.86
C TYR A 504 -0.83 -16.23 13.42
N LEU A 505 -0.21 -16.83 12.39
CA LEU A 505 -0.42 -18.23 12.03
C LEU A 505 0.13 -19.19 13.09
N GLY A 506 1.28 -18.87 13.69
CA GLY A 506 1.82 -19.60 14.84
C GLY A 506 0.87 -19.57 16.03
N LEU A 507 0.28 -18.41 16.33
CA LEU A 507 -0.73 -18.28 17.38
C LEU A 507 -2.02 -19.06 17.04
N SER A 508 -2.43 -19.05 15.76
CA SER A 508 -3.59 -19.82 15.29
C SER A 508 -3.39 -21.32 15.46
N ALA A 509 -2.22 -21.84 15.08
CA ALA A 509 -1.85 -23.23 15.30
C ALA A 509 -1.89 -23.60 16.78
N PHE A 510 -1.30 -22.75 17.63
CA PHE A 510 -1.32 -22.92 19.07
C PHE A 510 -2.75 -22.98 19.64
N ALA A 511 -3.64 -22.06 19.26
CA ALA A 511 -5.03 -22.03 19.73
C ALA A 511 -5.81 -23.30 19.30
N MET A 512 -5.72 -23.70 18.03
CA MET A 512 -6.38 -24.91 17.50
C MET A 512 -5.89 -26.19 18.19
N LEU A 513 -4.58 -26.32 18.41
CA LEU A 513 -3.99 -27.47 19.09
C LEU A 513 -4.36 -27.48 20.58
N LEU A 514 -4.30 -26.33 21.25
CA LEU A 514 -4.67 -26.20 22.66
C LEU A 514 -6.13 -26.60 22.90
N ARG A 515 -7.04 -26.17 22.01
CA ARG A 515 -8.46 -26.54 22.08
C ARG A 515 -8.64 -28.06 21.95
N ARG A 516 -8.04 -28.69 20.93
CA ARG A 516 -8.14 -30.15 20.72
C ARG A 516 -7.49 -30.98 21.81
N LEU A 517 -6.37 -30.53 22.37
CA LEU A 517 -5.72 -31.22 23.49
C LEU A 517 -6.55 -31.13 24.78
N ARG A 518 -7.27 -30.02 25.00
CA ARG A 518 -8.20 -29.88 26.13
C ARG A 518 -9.47 -30.69 25.95
N GLN A 519 -10.01 -30.68 24.73
CA GLN A 519 -11.23 -31.39 24.38
C GLN A 519 -11.15 -31.96 22.95
N PRO A 520 -10.74 -33.23 22.79
CA PRO A 520 -10.53 -33.83 21.47
C PRO A 520 -11.78 -33.84 20.58
N SER A 521 -12.97 -33.84 21.17
CA SER A 521 -14.26 -33.84 20.46
C SER A 521 -14.77 -32.43 20.11
N ASP A 522 -14.06 -31.36 20.47
CA ASP A 522 -14.48 -29.98 20.16
C ASP A 522 -14.13 -29.62 18.71
N VAL A 523 -15.03 -30.00 17.80
CA VAL A 523 -14.98 -29.72 16.37
C VAL A 523 -15.78 -28.45 16.07
N SER A 524 -15.12 -27.30 16.21
CA SER A 524 -15.74 -25.99 15.99
C SER A 524 -14.74 -25.00 15.42
N VAL A 525 -15.26 -23.87 14.93
CA VAL A 525 -14.42 -22.75 14.50
C VAL A 525 -13.65 -22.23 15.71
N THR A 526 -12.32 -22.32 15.64
CA THR A 526 -11.42 -21.83 16.70
C THR A 526 -10.92 -20.44 16.35
N VAL A 527 -10.54 -20.24 15.09
CA VAL A 527 -9.95 -18.99 14.59
C VAL A 527 -10.84 -18.39 13.51
N LEU A 528 -11.26 -17.15 13.72
CA LEU A 528 -11.94 -16.34 12.70
C LEU A 528 -10.98 -15.25 12.21
N MET A 529 -10.40 -15.45 11.03
CA MET A 529 -9.51 -14.50 10.38
C MET A 529 -10.28 -13.63 9.38
N ARG A 530 -10.12 -12.31 9.46
CA ARG A 530 -10.95 -11.32 8.78
C ARG A 530 -10.12 -10.40 7.88
N TYR A 531 -10.68 -10.07 6.72
CA TYR A 531 -10.09 -9.16 5.73
C TYR A 531 -11.10 -8.10 5.27
N THR A 532 -10.58 -6.98 4.78
CA THR A 532 -11.40 -5.84 4.33
C THR A 532 -11.79 -5.92 2.86
N LEU A 533 -10.93 -6.46 2.00
CA LEU A 533 -11.15 -6.55 0.57
C LEU A 533 -11.55 -7.97 0.18
N ARG A 534 -12.39 -8.09 -0.85
CA ARG A 534 -12.73 -9.35 -1.54
C ARG A 534 -11.49 -10.13 -1.95
N LEU A 535 -10.39 -9.41 -2.21
CA LEU A 535 -9.10 -9.98 -2.51
C LEU A 535 -8.41 -10.46 -1.23
N LEU A 536 -8.85 -11.60 -0.71
CA LEU A 536 -7.92 -12.47 0.00
C LEU A 536 -6.84 -12.82 -1.02
N THR A 537 -5.59 -12.40 -0.82
CA THR A 537 -4.58 -12.83 -1.77
C THR A 537 -4.51 -14.35 -1.67
N ALA A 538 -4.71 -15.04 -2.80
CA ALA A 538 -4.71 -16.50 -2.83
C ALA A 538 -3.45 -17.06 -2.15
N GLN A 539 -2.36 -16.29 -2.12
CA GLN A 539 -1.18 -16.53 -1.32
C GLN A 539 -1.46 -16.66 0.20
N GLN A 540 -2.18 -15.74 0.83
CA GLN A 540 -2.53 -15.84 2.27
C GLN A 540 -3.42 -17.04 2.56
N PHE A 541 -4.40 -17.29 1.69
CA PHE A 541 -5.23 -18.50 1.77
C PHE A 541 -4.38 -19.78 1.68
N LEU A 542 -3.50 -19.86 0.67
CA LEU A 542 -2.63 -21.01 0.45
C LEU A 542 -1.69 -21.24 1.63
N ARG A 543 -1.18 -20.17 2.25
CA ARG A 543 -0.33 -20.27 3.44
C ARG A 543 -1.08 -20.85 4.65
N ALA A 544 -2.30 -20.38 4.90
CA ALA A 544 -3.16 -20.91 5.95
C ALA A 544 -3.62 -22.35 5.64
N ALA A 545 -3.92 -22.67 4.37
CA ALA A 545 -4.25 -24.02 3.94
C ALA A 545 -3.07 -24.98 4.11
N SER A 546 -1.83 -24.54 3.84
CA SER A 546 -0.62 -25.32 4.13
C SER A 546 -0.46 -25.58 5.64
N LEU A 547 -0.79 -24.62 6.50
CA LEU A 547 -0.79 -24.81 7.95
C LEU A 547 -1.80 -25.88 8.37
N ILE A 548 -3.03 -25.79 7.88
CA ILE A 548 -4.07 -26.79 8.18
C ILE A 548 -3.67 -28.18 7.69
N CYS A 549 -3.07 -28.30 6.49
CA CYS A 549 -2.54 -29.58 6.02
C CYS A 549 -1.44 -30.13 6.96
N ALA A 550 -0.60 -29.26 7.53
CA ALA A 550 0.41 -29.67 8.51
C ALA A 550 -0.20 -30.11 9.84
N LEU A 551 -1.20 -29.41 10.34
CA LEU A 551 -1.95 -29.81 11.55
C LEU A 551 -2.67 -31.14 11.34
N GLU A 552 -3.27 -31.35 10.17
CA GLU A 552 -3.93 -32.60 9.83
C GLU A 552 -2.95 -33.78 9.72
N ALA A 553 -1.77 -33.55 9.13
CA ALA A 553 -0.71 -34.56 9.12
C ALA A 553 -0.29 -34.96 10.54
N ILE A 554 -0.12 -33.98 11.45
CA ILE A 554 0.22 -34.24 12.86
C ILE A 554 -0.92 -35.00 13.56
N ARG A 555 -2.19 -34.65 13.30
CA ARG A 555 -3.35 -35.34 13.85
C ARG A 555 -3.43 -36.80 13.42
N LEU A 556 -3.15 -37.11 12.15
CA LEU A 556 -3.17 -38.48 11.65
C LEU A 556 -2.14 -39.39 12.34
N GLU A 557 -1.07 -38.81 12.89
CA GLU A 557 -0.05 -39.52 13.67
C GLU A 557 -0.39 -39.62 15.18
N ARG A 558 -1.43 -38.90 15.64
CA ARG A 558 -1.72 -38.66 17.05
C ARG A 558 -3.21 -38.82 17.41
N LYS A 559 -3.51 -39.79 18.28
CA LYS A 559 -4.89 -40.05 18.74
C LYS A 559 -5.44 -39.03 19.73
N ASP A 560 -4.58 -38.31 20.46
CA ASP A 560 -4.97 -37.34 21.48
C ASP A 560 -5.57 -36.05 20.91
N LEU A 561 -5.52 -35.86 19.59
CA LEU A 561 -6.08 -34.70 18.90
C LEU A 561 -7.50 -34.94 18.33
N GLY A 562 -8.06 -36.13 18.54
CA GLY A 562 -9.40 -36.51 18.07
C GLY A 562 -9.45 -37.05 16.64
N ASP A 563 -10.62 -37.55 16.26
CA ASP A 563 -10.84 -38.26 14.99
C ASP A 563 -11.19 -37.33 13.82
N ASP A 564 -11.75 -36.15 14.10
CA ASP A 564 -12.16 -35.17 13.10
C ASP A 564 -10.99 -34.33 12.58
N PRO A 565 -10.96 -34.01 11.27
CA PRO A 565 -9.83 -33.31 10.67
C PRO A 565 -9.73 -31.84 11.09
N PHE A 566 -8.49 -31.33 11.14
CA PHE A 566 -8.29 -29.88 11.08
C PHE A 566 -8.61 -29.40 9.68
N SER A 567 -9.41 -28.33 9.56
CA SER A 567 -9.87 -27.83 8.26
C SER A 567 -9.91 -26.31 8.17
N ILE A 568 -9.88 -25.79 6.93
CA ILE A 568 -9.99 -24.37 6.60
C ILE A 568 -11.22 -24.10 5.74
N GLY A 569 -11.98 -23.06 6.08
CA GLY A 569 -13.09 -22.54 5.28
C GLY A 569 -12.79 -21.14 4.72
N ILE A 570 -13.27 -20.85 3.51
CA ILE A 570 -13.34 -19.48 3.01
C ILE A 570 -14.79 -18.98 3.02
N TRP A 571 -15.02 -17.82 3.63
CA TRP A 571 -16.33 -17.21 3.80
C TRP A 571 -16.33 -15.83 3.16
N VAL A 572 -16.48 -15.79 1.83
CA VAL A 572 -16.37 -14.58 1.00
C VAL A 572 -17.54 -14.48 0.02
N GLY A 573 -17.79 -13.28 -0.54
CA GLY A 573 -18.99 -13.00 -1.34
C GLY A 573 -19.17 -13.91 -2.56
N SER A 574 -20.38 -13.95 -3.14
CA SER A 574 -20.71 -14.79 -4.31
C SER A 574 -19.90 -14.49 -5.57
N ASP A 575 -19.32 -13.29 -5.67
CA ASP A 575 -18.43 -12.90 -6.76
C ASP A 575 -17.06 -13.60 -6.68
N SER A 576 -16.73 -14.15 -5.50
CA SER A 576 -15.44 -14.72 -5.16
C SER A 576 -15.47 -16.25 -5.16
N THR A 577 -16.43 -16.82 -4.45
CA THR A 577 -16.61 -18.27 -4.33
C THR A 577 -18.10 -18.64 -4.39
N PRO A 578 -18.44 -19.88 -4.78
CA PRO A 578 -19.84 -20.31 -4.82
C PRO A 578 -20.43 -20.32 -3.41
N ASN A 579 -21.66 -19.82 -3.26
CA ASN A 579 -22.33 -19.86 -1.95
C ASN A 579 -23.07 -21.19 -1.71
N SER A 580 -23.54 -21.86 -2.77
CA SER A 580 -24.31 -23.11 -2.65
C SER A 580 -23.65 -24.30 -3.35
N HIS A 581 -23.96 -25.52 -2.91
CA HIS A 581 -23.47 -26.74 -3.58
C HIS A 581 -23.95 -26.83 -5.05
N SER A 582 -25.17 -26.38 -5.35
CA SER A 582 -25.69 -26.33 -6.72
C SER A 582 -24.88 -25.38 -7.61
N ASP A 583 -24.49 -24.22 -7.08
CA ASP A 583 -23.66 -23.26 -7.82
C ASP A 583 -22.25 -23.79 -8.04
N ALA A 584 -21.69 -24.48 -7.04
CA ALA A 584 -20.37 -25.09 -7.11
C ALA A 584 -20.31 -26.20 -8.17
N THR A 585 -21.26 -27.13 -8.17
CA THR A 585 -21.31 -28.21 -9.18
C THR A 585 -21.59 -27.68 -10.58
N ALA A 586 -22.47 -26.67 -10.72
CA ALA A 586 -22.70 -26.00 -11.99
C ALA A 586 -21.41 -25.32 -12.52
N SER A 587 -20.66 -24.66 -11.65
CA SER A 587 -19.40 -24.01 -12.02
C SER A 587 -18.31 -25.01 -12.40
N LEU A 588 -18.18 -26.12 -11.67
CA LEU A 588 -17.25 -27.20 -12.02
C LEU A 588 -17.56 -27.80 -13.39
N ARG A 589 -18.85 -28.06 -13.69
CA ARG A 589 -19.28 -28.59 -14.99
C ARG A 589 -18.99 -27.61 -16.13
N LYS A 590 -19.19 -26.30 -15.91
CA LYS A 590 -18.79 -25.25 -16.88
C LYS A 590 -17.27 -25.24 -17.11
N LEU A 591 -16.48 -25.32 -16.04
CA LEU A 591 -15.02 -25.37 -16.11
C LEU A 591 -14.54 -26.60 -16.90
N GLN A 592 -15.10 -27.77 -16.64
CA GLN A 592 -14.81 -29.02 -17.37
C GLN A 592 -15.24 -28.99 -18.84
N SER A 593 -16.23 -28.15 -19.18
CA SER A 593 -16.65 -27.93 -20.58
C SER A 593 -15.73 -26.98 -21.35
N GLY A 594 -14.91 -26.20 -20.64
CA GLY A 594 -14.02 -25.18 -21.21
C GLY A 594 -14.64 -23.81 -21.43
N ASP A 595 -15.90 -23.64 -21.01
CA ASP A 595 -16.67 -22.39 -21.17
C ASP A 595 -16.88 -21.66 -19.83
N GLY A 596 -16.16 -22.03 -18.76
CA GLY A 596 -16.32 -21.46 -17.42
C GLY A 596 -15.01 -21.04 -16.76
N ASP A 597 -15.08 -19.96 -15.97
CA ASP A 597 -14.01 -19.49 -15.09
C ASP A 597 -13.83 -20.41 -13.86
N ASN A 598 -12.69 -20.32 -13.16
CA ASN A 598 -12.41 -21.15 -11.98
C ASN A 598 -12.74 -20.42 -10.66
N PRO A 599 -13.86 -20.74 -9.98
CA PRO A 599 -14.26 -20.04 -8.76
C PRO A 599 -13.65 -20.63 -7.47
N PHE A 600 -12.79 -21.66 -7.56
CA PHE A 600 -12.39 -22.46 -6.39
C PHE A 600 -11.07 -22.02 -5.73
N LEU A 601 -10.42 -20.96 -6.22
CA LEU A 601 -9.20 -20.30 -5.69
C LEU A 601 -7.93 -21.16 -5.53
N LEU A 602 -8.04 -22.49 -5.58
CA LEU A 602 -6.98 -23.44 -5.29
C LEU A 602 -6.27 -23.89 -6.58
N LEU A 603 -5.28 -23.12 -7.03
CA LEU A 603 -4.52 -23.40 -8.27
C LEU A 603 -3.35 -24.38 -8.09
N ARG A 604 -3.06 -24.77 -6.84
CA ARG A 604 -2.06 -25.80 -6.50
C ARG A 604 -2.39 -26.47 -5.17
N CYS A 605 -1.95 -27.70 -5.00
CA CYS A 605 -2.06 -28.43 -3.75
C CYS A 605 -1.21 -27.74 -2.65
N PRO A 606 -1.81 -27.34 -1.51
CA PRO A 606 -1.11 -26.63 -0.44
C PRO A 606 -0.08 -27.51 0.31
N TRP A 607 -0.12 -28.83 0.14
CA TRP A 607 0.81 -29.77 0.77
C TRP A 607 2.05 -30.10 -0.07
N CYS A 608 1.85 -30.32 -1.37
CA CYS A 608 2.91 -30.82 -2.26
C CYS A 608 3.12 -29.98 -3.52
N ALA A 609 2.46 -28.83 -3.64
CA ALA A 609 2.57 -27.87 -4.75
C ALA A 609 2.21 -28.41 -6.16
N ALA A 610 1.57 -29.58 -6.27
CA ALA A 610 1.02 -30.07 -7.54
C ALA A 610 -0.02 -29.09 -8.10
N GLN A 611 0.08 -28.72 -9.38
CA GLN A 611 -0.88 -27.84 -10.06
C GLN A 611 -2.31 -28.41 -10.02
N MET A 612 -3.29 -27.55 -9.77
CA MET A 612 -4.71 -27.86 -9.72
C MET A 612 -5.51 -26.90 -10.63
N GLY A 613 -6.74 -27.26 -10.96
CA GLY A 613 -7.58 -26.52 -11.91
C GLY A 613 -7.32 -26.92 -13.37
N PRO A 614 -7.62 -26.05 -14.35
CA PRO A 614 -7.43 -26.37 -15.77
C PRO A 614 -5.97 -26.69 -16.10
N VAL A 615 -5.73 -27.82 -16.76
CA VAL A 615 -4.40 -28.30 -17.17
C VAL A 615 -4.32 -28.58 -18.66
N GLN A 616 -3.11 -28.48 -19.22
CA GLN A 616 -2.86 -28.76 -20.62
C GLN A 616 -3.00 -30.27 -20.92
N SER A 617 -3.63 -30.58 -22.05
CA SER A 617 -3.68 -31.94 -22.60
C SER A 617 -2.59 -32.10 -23.65
N THR A 618 -1.75 -33.13 -23.52
CA THR A 618 -0.69 -33.45 -24.49
C THR A 618 -1.13 -34.51 -25.50
N GLU A 619 -2.42 -34.79 -25.63
CA GLU A 619 -2.91 -35.68 -26.70
C GLU A 619 -2.53 -35.09 -28.07
N SER A 620 -1.70 -35.81 -28.82
CA SER A 620 -1.20 -35.36 -30.11
C SER A 620 -2.37 -35.12 -31.07
N SER A 621 -2.34 -33.96 -31.73
CA SER A 621 -3.34 -33.59 -32.74
C SER A 621 -3.45 -34.65 -33.85
N GLU A 622 -2.43 -35.47 -34.06
CA GLU A 622 -2.43 -36.59 -35.02
C GLU A 622 -3.38 -37.74 -34.64
N GLN A 623 -3.50 -38.11 -33.37
CA GLN A 623 -4.42 -39.19 -32.95
C GLN A 623 -5.88 -38.72 -32.88
N ALA A 624 -6.12 -37.46 -32.51
CA ALA A 624 -7.45 -36.85 -32.62
C ALA A 624 -7.92 -36.76 -34.09
N SER A 625 -7.00 -36.47 -35.01
CA SER A 625 -7.25 -36.42 -36.46
C SER A 625 -7.59 -37.78 -37.06
N GLN A 626 -6.96 -38.87 -36.59
CA GLN A 626 -7.28 -40.23 -37.05
C GLN A 626 -8.64 -40.74 -36.55
N ARG A 627 -9.11 -40.32 -35.37
CA ARG A 627 -10.48 -40.61 -34.91
C ARG A 627 -11.56 -39.82 -35.67
N LEU A 628 -11.22 -38.64 -36.18
CA LEU A 628 -12.12 -37.80 -37.00
C LEU A 628 -12.37 -38.36 -38.42
N GLN A 629 -11.54 -39.27 -38.93
CA GLN A 629 -11.72 -39.82 -40.28
C GLN A 629 -12.68 -41.03 -40.37
N ARG A 630 -13.14 -41.60 -39.24
CA ARG A 630 -14.05 -42.76 -39.25
C ARG A 630 -15.51 -42.46 -38.90
N GLY A 631 -15.88 -41.20 -38.65
CA GLY A 631 -17.26 -40.79 -38.36
C GLY A 631 -17.63 -39.51 -39.10
N GLY A 632 -18.41 -39.63 -40.16
CA GLY A 632 -18.86 -38.48 -40.95
C GLY A 632 -19.72 -37.49 -40.17
N ARG A 633 -19.51 -36.20 -40.47
CA ARG A 633 -20.38 -35.04 -40.19
C ARG A 633 -20.84 -34.83 -38.74
N ARG A 634 -20.11 -33.99 -37.99
CA ARG A 634 -20.59 -32.77 -37.31
C ARG A 634 -19.43 -32.10 -36.54
N GLY A 635 -19.51 -30.77 -36.42
CA GLY A 635 -18.49 -29.82 -35.92
C GLY A 635 -17.41 -30.36 -34.99
N GLY A 636 -16.15 -30.07 -35.32
CA GLY A 636 -14.98 -30.38 -34.50
C GLY A 636 -15.15 -29.84 -33.09
N ARG A 637 -15.39 -30.73 -32.13
CA ARG A 637 -15.47 -30.40 -30.71
C ARG A 637 -14.05 -30.10 -30.24
N LYS A 638 -13.79 -28.88 -29.77
CA LYS A 638 -12.51 -28.52 -29.13
C LYS A 638 -12.15 -29.60 -28.08
N PRO A 639 -10.88 -29.99 -27.94
CA PRO A 639 -10.46 -30.91 -26.87
C PRO A 639 -10.89 -30.32 -25.53
N ARG A 640 -11.62 -31.10 -24.73
CA ARG A 640 -12.12 -30.66 -23.42
C ARG A 640 -10.91 -30.38 -22.52
N PRO A 641 -10.84 -29.23 -21.85
CA PRO A 641 -9.78 -28.98 -20.89
C PRO A 641 -9.91 -29.98 -19.73
N ALA A 642 -8.82 -30.65 -19.40
CA ALA A 642 -8.76 -31.47 -18.22
C ALA A 642 -8.70 -30.57 -16.99
N VAL A 643 -9.48 -30.88 -15.95
CA VAL A 643 -9.45 -30.16 -14.67
C VAL A 643 -8.82 -31.09 -13.64
N ALA A 644 -7.67 -30.68 -13.09
CA ALA A 644 -6.92 -31.45 -12.10
C ALA A 644 -7.36 -31.10 -10.68
N GLY A 645 -7.70 -32.13 -9.90
CA GLY A 645 -7.87 -32.05 -8.45
C GLY A 645 -9.20 -31.48 -7.93
N TYR A 646 -10.17 -31.22 -8.81
CA TYR A 646 -11.55 -30.87 -8.44
C TYR A 646 -12.46 -32.03 -8.83
N GLU A 647 -13.15 -32.62 -7.85
CA GLU A 647 -14.00 -33.81 -8.05
C GLU A 647 -15.42 -33.53 -7.55
N GLU A 648 -16.43 -33.99 -8.30
CA GLU A 648 -17.82 -34.00 -7.82
C GLU A 648 -18.07 -35.30 -7.04
N TYR A 649 -18.45 -35.20 -5.78
CA TYR A 649 -18.78 -36.33 -4.92
C TYR A 649 -20.05 -36.05 -4.13
N ALA A 650 -21.06 -36.92 -4.25
CA ALA A 650 -22.36 -36.79 -3.59
C ALA A 650 -23.02 -35.38 -3.75
N GLY A 651 -22.89 -34.76 -4.93
CA GLY A 651 -23.42 -33.43 -5.22
C GLY A 651 -22.61 -32.26 -4.64
N ARG A 652 -21.41 -32.53 -4.09
CA ARG A 652 -20.47 -31.54 -3.56
C ARG A 652 -19.19 -31.51 -4.40
N VAL A 653 -18.45 -30.41 -4.31
CA VAL A 653 -17.11 -30.29 -4.93
C VAL A 653 -16.06 -30.54 -3.85
N ILE A 654 -15.25 -31.58 -4.02
CA ILE A 654 -14.14 -31.91 -3.12
C ILE A 654 -12.79 -31.69 -3.81
N PHE A 655 -11.78 -31.34 -3.02
CA PHE A 655 -10.43 -31.10 -3.49
C PHE A 655 -9.53 -32.30 -3.20
N ARG A 656 -9.00 -32.93 -4.25
CA ARG A 656 -8.09 -34.08 -4.13
C ARG A 656 -6.80 -33.79 -4.87
N CYS A 657 -5.65 -34.09 -4.26
CA CYS A 657 -4.39 -33.85 -4.93
C CYS A 657 -4.24 -34.78 -6.16
N PRO A 658 -3.85 -34.26 -7.34
CA PRO A 658 -3.66 -35.11 -8.53
C PRO A 658 -2.43 -36.02 -8.45
N ASP A 659 -1.48 -35.71 -7.57
CA ASP A 659 -0.31 -36.55 -7.32
C ASP A 659 -0.65 -37.71 -6.36
N ARG A 660 -0.68 -38.94 -6.87
CA ARG A 660 -1.00 -40.16 -6.11
C ARG A 660 -0.04 -40.48 -4.95
N THR A 661 1.14 -39.87 -4.93
CA THR A 661 2.11 -40.02 -3.83
C THR A 661 1.82 -39.06 -2.67
N CYS A 662 0.96 -38.06 -2.89
CA CYS A 662 0.57 -37.09 -1.87
C CYS A 662 -0.30 -37.73 -0.79
N LEU A 663 -0.13 -37.27 0.45
CA LEU A 663 -0.98 -37.64 1.59
C LEU A 663 -2.47 -37.41 1.27
N PHE A 664 -2.78 -36.27 0.63
CA PHE A 664 -4.14 -35.81 0.32
C PHE A 664 -4.66 -36.25 -1.06
N ALA A 665 -4.10 -37.33 -1.62
CA ALA A 665 -4.59 -37.95 -2.86
C ALA A 665 -5.39 -39.23 -2.61
N ARG A 666 -5.35 -39.76 -1.39
CA ARG A 666 -6.00 -41.02 -1.03
C ARG A 666 -7.51 -40.85 -0.89
N GLU A 667 -8.24 -41.91 -1.20
CA GLU A 667 -9.67 -41.99 -0.96
C GLU A 667 -9.94 -41.91 0.55
N GLY A 668 -10.83 -41.00 0.98
CA GLY A 668 -11.09 -40.70 2.40
C GLY A 668 -10.14 -39.67 3.04
N SER A 669 -9.12 -39.17 2.32
CA SER A 669 -8.24 -38.08 2.80
C SER A 669 -8.14 -36.98 1.75
N PRO A 670 -9.25 -36.28 1.42
CA PRO A 670 -9.20 -35.10 0.57
C PRO A 670 -8.46 -33.96 1.28
N LEU A 671 -8.11 -32.92 0.52
CA LEU A 671 -7.61 -31.68 1.12
C LEU A 671 -8.68 -31.10 2.06
N PRO A 672 -8.33 -30.73 3.30
CA PRO A 672 -9.29 -30.27 4.30
C PRO A 672 -9.64 -28.79 4.09
N VAL A 673 -10.14 -28.47 2.90
CA VAL A 673 -10.38 -27.12 2.39
C VAL A 673 -11.82 -27.01 1.91
N PHE A 674 -12.58 -26.09 2.49
CA PHE A 674 -13.96 -25.80 2.11
C PHE A 674 -14.07 -24.41 1.48
N VAL A 675 -14.52 -24.35 0.23
CA VAL A 675 -14.66 -23.09 -0.51
C VAL A 675 -16.09 -22.66 -0.77
N VAL A 676 -17.07 -23.47 -0.35
CA VAL A 676 -18.50 -23.23 -0.53
C VAL A 676 -19.11 -22.89 0.81
N ASP A 677 -19.88 -21.80 0.90
CA ASP A 677 -20.50 -21.35 2.16
C ASP A 677 -21.28 -22.48 2.86
N ASP A 678 -22.11 -23.24 2.13
CA ASP A 678 -22.85 -24.39 2.67
C ASP A 678 -21.92 -25.40 3.37
N ASP A 679 -20.77 -25.74 2.76
CA ASP A 679 -19.78 -26.64 3.36
C ASP A 679 -19.14 -26.02 4.62
N VAL A 680 -18.90 -24.70 4.61
CA VAL A 680 -18.31 -23.99 5.76
C VAL A 680 -19.28 -23.99 6.95
N TYR A 681 -20.58 -23.77 6.73
CA TYR A 681 -21.58 -23.82 7.81
C TYR A 681 -21.78 -25.24 8.35
N GLU A 682 -21.79 -26.26 7.49
CA GLU A 682 -22.00 -27.66 7.89
C GLU A 682 -20.80 -28.21 8.68
N HIS A 683 -19.59 -28.08 8.13
CA HIS A 683 -18.39 -28.71 8.70
C HIS A 683 -17.73 -27.89 9.81
N ARG A 684 -18.02 -26.58 9.90
CA ARG A 684 -17.50 -25.67 10.95
C ARG A 684 -15.97 -25.76 11.06
N PRO A 685 -15.23 -25.37 9.99
CA PRO A 685 -13.80 -25.60 9.92
C PRO A 685 -13.04 -24.92 11.05
N SER A 686 -11.93 -25.52 11.48
CA SER A 686 -11.12 -25.04 12.60
C SER A 686 -10.65 -23.60 12.43
N LEU A 687 -10.37 -23.20 11.19
CA LEU A 687 -10.04 -21.84 10.79
C LEU A 687 -10.96 -21.36 9.66
N VAL A 688 -11.62 -20.22 9.87
CA VAL A 688 -12.42 -19.55 8.83
C VAL A 688 -11.71 -18.28 8.41
N ILE A 689 -11.52 -18.11 7.09
CA ILE A 689 -11.09 -16.85 6.50
C ILE A 689 -12.30 -16.16 5.88
N GLY A 690 -12.69 -15.00 6.40
CA GLY A 690 -13.82 -14.25 5.87
C GLY A 690 -13.52 -12.79 5.55
N THR A 691 -14.41 -12.15 4.80
CA THR A 691 -14.40 -10.69 4.61
C THR A 691 -15.41 -10.03 5.54
N VAL A 692 -15.12 -8.81 5.99
CA VAL A 692 -16.05 -8.00 6.80
C VAL A 692 -17.39 -7.75 6.07
N ASP A 693 -17.40 -7.83 4.74
CA ASP A 693 -18.62 -7.78 3.92
C ASP A 693 -19.65 -8.85 4.32
N LYS A 694 -19.21 -10.05 4.73
CA LYS A 694 -20.12 -11.14 5.14
C LYS A 694 -20.87 -10.87 6.44
N PHE A 695 -20.43 -9.92 7.26
CA PHE A 695 -21.17 -9.58 8.48
C PHE A 695 -22.56 -9.04 8.16
N ALA A 696 -22.74 -8.37 7.02
CA ALA A 696 -24.04 -7.93 6.56
C ALA A 696 -24.97 -9.13 6.27
N LEU A 697 -24.42 -10.26 5.81
CA LEU A 697 -25.19 -11.48 5.56
C LEU A 697 -25.75 -12.13 6.82
N LEU A 698 -25.30 -11.78 8.03
CA LEU A 698 -25.87 -12.31 9.27
C LEU A 698 -27.35 -11.92 9.46
N ALA A 699 -27.80 -10.81 8.89
CA ALA A 699 -29.22 -10.45 8.88
C ALA A 699 -30.04 -11.31 7.89
N TRP A 700 -29.39 -11.93 6.91
CA TRP A 700 -30.03 -12.63 5.79
C TRP A 700 -29.93 -14.15 5.88
N ARG A 701 -28.81 -14.67 6.39
CA ARG A 701 -28.45 -16.10 6.41
C ARG A 701 -28.42 -16.60 7.84
N PRO A 702 -29.49 -17.27 8.33
CA PRO A 702 -29.53 -17.82 9.67
C PRO A 702 -28.50 -18.94 9.87
N ASP A 703 -28.08 -19.64 8.80
CA ASP A 703 -27.11 -20.75 8.88
C ASP A 703 -25.71 -20.32 9.30
N ALA A 704 -25.37 -19.04 9.15
CA ALA A 704 -24.09 -18.49 9.60
C ALA A 704 -23.87 -18.64 11.12
N ARG A 705 -24.93 -18.88 11.89
CA ARG A 705 -24.89 -19.16 13.34
C ARG A 705 -23.98 -20.34 13.69
N ALA A 706 -23.87 -21.30 12.77
CA ALA A 706 -23.06 -22.50 12.96
C ALA A 706 -21.57 -22.17 13.16
N LEU A 707 -21.08 -21.07 12.55
CA LEU A 707 -19.70 -20.60 12.72
C LEU A 707 -19.40 -20.17 14.16
N PHE A 708 -20.44 -19.81 14.90
CA PHE A 708 -20.35 -19.40 16.30
C PHE A 708 -20.73 -20.53 17.26
N GLY A 709 -20.95 -21.75 16.75
CA GLY A 709 -21.36 -22.90 17.56
C GLY A 709 -22.80 -22.82 18.06
N ILE A 710 -23.64 -22.00 17.43
CA ILE A 710 -25.06 -21.87 17.76
C ILE A 710 -25.88 -22.81 16.89
N GLY A 711 -26.81 -23.55 17.49
CA GLY A 711 -27.69 -24.50 16.79
C GLY A 711 -28.99 -23.88 16.27
N ASP A 712 -29.84 -24.71 15.68
CA ASP A 712 -31.12 -24.29 15.11
C ASP A 712 -32.10 -23.72 16.15
N SER A 713 -31.97 -24.11 17.43
CA SER A 713 -32.75 -23.55 18.54
C SER A 713 -32.34 -22.12 18.94
N GLY A 714 -31.20 -21.63 18.45
CA GLY A 714 -30.60 -20.37 18.90
C GLY A 714 -29.71 -20.52 20.14
N GLU A 715 -29.61 -21.73 20.70
CA GLU A 715 -28.72 -22.03 21.83
C GLU A 715 -27.32 -22.46 21.37
N ARG A 716 -26.31 -22.16 22.19
CA ARG A 716 -24.91 -22.47 21.90
C ARG A 716 -24.60 -23.93 22.26
N ALA A 717 -24.47 -24.77 21.23
CA ALA A 717 -24.14 -26.19 21.36
C ALA A 717 -22.63 -26.47 21.32
N PHE A 718 -21.87 -25.65 20.58
CA PHE A 718 -20.43 -25.83 20.36
C PHE A 718 -19.63 -24.60 20.77
N SER A 719 -18.31 -24.76 20.87
CA SER A 719 -17.43 -23.65 21.23
C SER A 719 -17.43 -22.58 20.13
N PRO A 720 -17.49 -21.29 20.48
CA PRO A 720 -17.34 -20.23 19.51
C PRO A 720 -15.87 -20.02 19.11
N PRO A 721 -15.60 -19.20 18.09
CA PRO A 721 -14.25 -18.72 17.81
C PRO A 721 -13.67 -18.03 19.05
N GLU A 722 -12.51 -18.51 19.54
CA GLU A 722 -11.82 -17.92 20.69
C GLU A 722 -10.73 -16.93 20.28
N LEU A 723 -10.31 -16.95 19.02
CA LEU A 723 -9.30 -16.06 18.46
C LEU A 723 -9.85 -15.39 17.20
N VAL A 724 -9.85 -14.06 17.21
CA VAL A 724 -10.19 -13.22 16.07
C VAL A 724 -8.92 -12.55 15.57
N ILE A 725 -8.63 -12.70 14.28
CA ILE A 725 -7.48 -12.06 13.63
C ILE A 725 -8.00 -11.04 12.61
N GLN A 726 -7.62 -9.78 12.75
CA GLN A 726 -7.85 -8.74 11.75
C GLN A 726 -6.56 -8.36 11.05
N ASP A 727 -6.42 -8.73 9.77
CA ASP A 727 -5.28 -8.27 8.97
C ASP A 727 -5.58 -6.94 8.28
N GLU A 728 -4.54 -6.15 8.04
CA GLU A 728 -4.62 -4.81 7.43
C GLU A 728 -5.66 -3.89 8.09
N LEU A 729 -5.59 -3.75 9.43
CA LEU A 729 -6.54 -2.97 10.25
C LEU A 729 -6.78 -1.54 9.72
N HIS A 730 -5.76 -0.92 9.13
CA HIS A 730 -5.86 0.44 8.59
C HIS A 730 -6.83 0.57 7.40
N LEU A 731 -7.21 -0.54 6.75
CA LEU A 731 -8.21 -0.54 5.69
C LEU A 731 -9.64 -0.46 6.24
N ILE A 732 -9.85 -0.71 7.54
CA ILE A 732 -11.13 -0.54 8.22
C ILE A 732 -11.24 0.91 8.70
N ALA A 733 -11.56 1.80 7.75
CA ALA A 733 -11.58 3.25 7.93
C ALA A 733 -12.83 3.89 7.33
N GLY A 734 -13.14 5.12 7.76
CA GLY A 734 -14.17 5.96 7.17
C GLY A 734 -15.56 5.30 7.18
N PRO A 735 -16.29 5.30 6.05
CA PRO A 735 -17.61 4.68 5.97
C PRO A 735 -17.59 3.17 6.22
N LEU A 736 -16.60 2.45 5.69
CA LEU A 736 -16.47 1.01 5.90
C LEU A 736 -16.22 0.70 7.37
N GLY A 737 -15.29 1.42 8.01
CA GLY A 737 -14.99 1.23 9.42
C GLY A 737 -16.16 1.56 10.34
N SER A 738 -16.96 2.57 9.99
CA SER A 738 -18.17 2.93 10.75
C SER A 738 -19.22 1.83 10.67
N MET A 739 -19.49 1.30 9.47
CA MET A 739 -20.39 0.16 9.28
C MET A 739 -19.90 -1.10 9.99
N THR A 740 -18.62 -1.44 9.85
CA THR A 740 -18.03 -2.62 10.52
C THR A 740 -18.09 -2.48 12.04
N GLY A 741 -17.71 -1.34 12.61
CA GLY A 741 -17.73 -1.11 14.05
C GLY A 741 -19.13 -1.23 14.67
N LEU A 742 -20.20 -0.94 13.91
CA LEU A 742 -21.58 -1.10 14.37
C LEU A 742 -21.95 -2.58 14.52
N TYR A 743 -21.48 -3.43 13.60
CA TYR A 743 -21.70 -4.87 13.65
C TYR A 743 -20.78 -5.58 14.64
N GLU A 744 -19.59 -5.05 14.95
CA GLU A 744 -18.62 -5.71 15.83
C GLU A 744 -19.19 -6.04 17.22
N GLY A 745 -20.08 -5.21 17.76
CA GLY A 745 -20.77 -5.53 19.02
C GLY A 745 -21.54 -6.85 18.94
N VAL A 746 -22.24 -7.09 17.82
CA VAL A 746 -22.96 -8.35 17.56
C VAL A 746 -21.98 -9.50 17.34
N ILE A 747 -20.94 -9.30 16.53
CA ILE A 747 -19.96 -10.36 16.24
C ILE A 747 -19.25 -10.82 17.50
N GLU A 748 -18.81 -9.88 18.33
CA GLU A 748 -18.12 -10.17 19.58
C GLU A 748 -19.01 -10.94 20.57
N GLU A 749 -20.28 -10.57 20.67
CA GLU A 749 -21.28 -11.31 21.47
C GLU A 749 -21.52 -12.72 20.92
N LEU A 750 -21.58 -12.90 19.59
CA LEU A 750 -21.68 -14.22 18.97
C LEU A 750 -20.43 -15.08 19.24
N CYS A 751 -19.24 -14.46 19.32
CA CYS A 751 -17.98 -15.13 19.69
C CYS A 751 -17.81 -15.34 21.21
N THR A 752 -18.61 -14.68 22.06
CA THR A 752 -18.46 -14.77 23.52
C THR A 752 -19.02 -16.10 24.04
N ASP A 753 -18.16 -16.90 24.68
CA ASP A 753 -18.55 -18.17 25.27
C ASP A 753 -19.21 -17.95 26.64
N LYS A 754 -20.48 -18.34 26.75
CA LYS A 754 -21.30 -18.22 27.97
C LYS A 754 -21.62 -19.56 28.62
N ARG A 755 -21.00 -20.66 28.14
CA ARG A 755 -21.22 -22.01 28.68
C ARG A 755 -20.46 -22.22 30.01
N GLY A 756 -19.40 -21.45 30.25
CA GLY A 756 -18.63 -21.48 31.49
C GLY A 756 -19.25 -20.66 32.62
N ALA A 757 -18.62 -20.66 33.79
CA ALA A 757 -19.06 -19.91 34.96
C ALA A 757 -19.04 -18.38 34.77
N SER A 758 -18.23 -17.89 33.83
CA SER A 758 -18.17 -16.48 33.45
C SER A 758 -18.06 -16.34 31.93
N PRO A 759 -18.71 -15.32 31.33
CA PRO A 759 -18.59 -15.05 29.90
C PRO A 759 -17.12 -14.84 29.51
N THR A 760 -16.65 -15.60 28.52
CA THR A 760 -15.28 -15.49 28.01
C THR A 760 -15.31 -14.89 26.61
N PRO A 761 -14.83 -13.64 26.42
CA PRO A 761 -14.78 -13.04 25.09
C PRO A 761 -13.65 -13.64 24.23
N PRO A 762 -13.72 -13.47 22.90
CA PRO A 762 -12.61 -13.84 22.02
C PRO A 762 -11.38 -12.96 22.30
N LYS A 763 -10.19 -13.54 22.14
CA LYS A 763 -8.95 -12.78 22.04
C LYS A 763 -8.87 -12.15 20.65
N ILE A 764 -8.57 -10.85 20.58
CA ILE A 764 -8.45 -10.12 19.31
C ILE A 764 -6.97 -9.80 19.05
N VAL A 765 -6.50 -10.18 17.86
CA VAL A 765 -5.19 -9.82 17.32
C VAL A 765 -5.42 -9.05 16.04
N ALA A 766 -4.78 -7.88 15.91
CA ALA A 766 -4.83 -7.10 14.68
C ALA A 766 -3.42 -6.90 14.11
N SER A 767 -3.29 -6.76 12.80
CA SER A 767 -2.03 -6.43 12.14
C SER A 767 -2.16 -5.24 11.19
N THR A 768 -1.10 -4.43 11.13
CA THR A 768 -1.02 -3.29 10.21
C THR A 768 0.44 -2.90 9.96
N ALA A 769 0.71 -2.28 8.81
CA ALA A 769 2.01 -1.66 8.52
C ALA A 769 2.00 -0.13 8.73
N THR A 770 0.82 0.48 8.74
CA THR A 770 0.63 1.94 8.76
C THR A 770 -0.61 2.24 9.57
N ILE A 771 -0.47 2.82 10.75
CA ILE A 771 -1.60 3.24 11.59
C ILE A 771 -1.15 4.40 12.46
N ARG A 772 -2.08 5.30 12.76
CA ARG A 772 -1.91 6.40 13.71
C ARG A 772 -3.16 6.48 14.57
N ARG A 773 -3.01 6.88 15.84
CA ARG A 773 -4.07 6.86 16.87
C ARG A 773 -4.79 5.51 16.95
N HIS A 774 -3.99 4.45 16.97
CA HIS A 774 -4.48 3.07 16.91
C HIS A 774 -5.42 2.72 18.08
N GLU A 775 -5.20 3.29 19.26
CA GLU A 775 -6.08 3.11 20.43
C GLU A 775 -7.50 3.63 20.16
N GLU A 776 -7.64 4.82 19.58
CA GLU A 776 -8.94 5.39 19.21
C GLU A 776 -9.64 4.53 18.14
N GLN A 777 -8.91 4.08 17.12
CA GLN A 777 -9.46 3.21 16.08
C GLN A 777 -9.94 1.87 16.65
N VAL A 778 -9.13 1.22 17.49
CA VAL A 778 -9.49 -0.04 18.17
C VAL A 778 -10.69 0.16 19.08
N LYS A 779 -10.74 1.27 19.82
CA LYS A 779 -11.87 1.61 20.67
C LYS A 779 -13.15 1.77 19.84
N SER A 780 -13.11 2.53 18.74
CA SER A 780 -14.27 2.70 17.86
C SER A 780 -14.75 1.38 17.25
N LEU A 781 -13.85 0.53 16.78
CA LEU A 781 -14.22 -0.73 16.11
C LEU A 781 -14.61 -1.82 17.12
N TYR A 782 -13.72 -2.11 18.07
CA TYR A 782 -13.81 -3.25 18.97
C TYR A 782 -14.27 -2.91 20.38
N GLY A 783 -14.58 -1.64 20.70
CA GLY A 783 -15.02 -1.23 22.04
C GLY A 783 -14.08 -1.67 23.15
N ARG A 784 -12.80 -1.88 22.81
CA ARG A 784 -11.73 -2.25 23.75
C ARG A 784 -10.90 -1.01 24.03
N SER A 785 -10.68 -0.70 25.30
CA SER A 785 -9.91 0.45 25.75
C SER A 785 -8.40 0.17 25.89
N ARG A 786 -7.99 -1.10 25.85
CA ARG A 786 -6.60 -1.53 26.05
C ARG A 786 -6.04 -2.14 24.76
N VAL A 787 -4.93 -1.57 24.31
CA VAL A 787 -4.18 -2.07 23.15
C VAL A 787 -2.74 -2.30 23.53
N HIS A 788 -2.18 -3.42 23.11
CA HIS A 788 -0.76 -3.70 23.22
C HIS A 788 -0.14 -3.65 21.84
N LEU A 789 0.53 -2.54 21.55
CA LEU A 789 1.32 -2.38 20.32
C LEU A 789 2.55 -3.30 20.39
N PHE A 790 2.79 -4.09 19.34
CA PHE A 790 3.95 -4.95 19.25
C PHE A 790 4.69 -4.82 17.89
N PRO A 791 6.00 -4.56 17.90
CA PRO A 791 6.80 -4.16 19.06
C PRO A 791 6.39 -2.76 19.57
N PRO A 792 6.51 -2.48 20.87
CA PRO A 792 6.39 -1.11 21.38
C PRO A 792 7.43 -0.19 20.75
N HIS A 793 7.15 1.12 20.75
CA HIS A 793 8.11 2.09 20.24
C HIS A 793 9.35 2.16 21.14
N GLY A 794 10.52 2.22 20.52
CA GLY A 794 11.75 2.65 21.18
C GLY A 794 11.83 4.18 21.26
N ILE A 795 13.02 4.70 21.50
CA ILE A 795 13.27 6.16 21.51
C ILE A 795 13.71 6.70 20.14
N ASN A 796 14.11 5.84 19.19
CA ASN A 796 14.61 6.22 17.87
C ASN A 796 13.84 5.49 16.77
N ALA A 797 13.61 6.16 15.63
CA ALA A 797 13.00 5.52 14.45
C ALA A 797 13.85 4.38 13.87
N GLU A 798 15.17 4.46 14.07
CA GLU A 798 16.15 3.57 13.46
C GLU A 798 16.23 2.19 14.13
N ASP A 799 15.75 2.08 15.37
CA ASP A 799 15.92 0.88 16.18
C ASP A 799 14.77 0.71 17.18
N SER A 800 14.01 -0.37 16.98
CA SER A 800 12.95 -0.84 17.87
C SER A 800 13.30 -2.18 18.53
N PHE A 801 14.58 -2.57 18.51
CA PHE A 801 15.13 -3.90 18.78
C PHE A 801 14.68 -4.98 17.80
N PHE A 802 13.39 -5.09 17.54
CA PHE A 802 12.79 -6.11 16.67
C PHE A 802 12.80 -5.73 15.18
N ALA A 803 13.07 -4.46 14.89
CA ALA A 803 13.36 -3.95 13.56
C ALA A 803 14.37 -2.81 13.67
N ALA A 804 15.35 -2.80 12.77
CA ALA A 804 16.37 -1.76 12.71
C ALA A 804 16.66 -1.34 11.27
N TYR A 805 17.27 -0.17 11.09
CA TYR A 805 17.80 0.22 9.79
C TYR A 805 18.89 -0.75 9.34
N ALA A 806 18.76 -1.24 8.11
CA ALA A 806 19.67 -2.21 7.54
C ALA A 806 21.02 -1.55 7.29
N ARG A 807 22.08 -2.09 7.88
CA ARG A 807 23.46 -1.57 7.80
C ARG A 807 24.40 -2.66 7.31
N ASP A 808 25.39 -2.26 6.52
CA ASP A 808 26.51 -3.12 6.15
C ASP A 808 27.35 -3.45 7.40
N ARG A 809 27.79 -4.70 7.50
CA ARG A 809 28.39 -5.22 8.73
C ARG A 809 29.82 -4.75 8.95
N GLU A 810 30.57 -4.56 7.88
CA GLU A 810 31.99 -4.19 7.95
C GLU A 810 32.15 -2.67 8.07
N SER A 811 31.32 -1.91 7.34
CA SER A 811 31.41 -0.46 7.27
C SER A 811 30.45 0.30 8.19
N GLY A 812 29.38 -0.35 8.67
CA GLY A 812 28.33 0.30 9.49
C GLY A 812 27.43 1.29 8.72
N HIS A 813 27.69 1.49 7.42
CA HIS A 813 26.89 2.36 6.55
C HIS A 813 25.52 1.74 6.27
N LEU A 814 24.52 2.60 6.05
CA LEU A 814 23.18 2.15 5.67
C LEU A 814 23.22 1.42 4.33
N LEU A 815 22.55 0.27 4.27
CA LEU A 815 22.32 -0.42 3.01
C LEU A 815 21.40 0.43 2.12
N PRO A 816 21.54 0.32 0.78
CA PRO A 816 20.67 1.00 -0.17
C PRO A 816 19.20 0.76 0.14
N GLY A 817 18.44 1.84 0.30
CA GLY A 817 17.02 1.80 0.58
C GLY A 817 16.18 2.01 -0.67
N ARG A 818 14.94 2.47 -0.48
CA ARG A 818 14.10 2.95 -1.60
C ARG A 818 14.45 4.40 -1.88
N LYS A 819 14.90 4.68 -3.10
CA LYS A 819 15.13 6.05 -3.56
C LYS A 819 13.87 6.60 -4.21
N TYR A 820 13.44 7.75 -3.75
CA TYR A 820 12.29 8.50 -4.25
C TYR A 820 12.79 9.70 -5.06
N ILE A 821 12.18 9.96 -6.21
CA ILE A 821 12.43 11.15 -7.04
C ILE A 821 11.11 11.88 -7.28
N GLY A 822 11.10 13.18 -7.02
CA GLY A 822 9.94 14.03 -7.30
C GLY A 822 10.07 14.71 -8.65
N VAL A 823 9.08 14.53 -9.53
CA VAL A 823 9.00 15.21 -10.82
C VAL A 823 7.85 16.20 -10.80
N HIS A 824 8.16 17.48 -10.84
CA HIS A 824 7.21 18.56 -11.05
C HIS A 824 7.64 19.36 -12.29
N ALA A 825 6.91 19.20 -13.39
CA ALA A 825 7.32 19.68 -14.71
C ALA A 825 6.27 20.61 -15.35
N PRO A 826 5.97 21.78 -14.75
CA PRO A 826 4.93 22.69 -15.25
C PRO A 826 5.18 23.17 -16.69
N ALA A 827 6.45 23.32 -17.08
CA ALA A 827 6.85 23.77 -18.42
C ALA A 827 6.48 22.79 -19.55
N LEU A 828 6.14 21.52 -19.25
CA LEU A 828 5.67 20.56 -20.25
C LEU A 828 4.18 20.71 -20.59
N GLY A 829 3.45 21.60 -19.90
CA GLY A 829 2.05 21.94 -20.20
C GLY A 829 1.01 20.91 -19.76
N SER A 830 1.33 19.61 -19.72
CA SER A 830 0.39 18.56 -19.30
C SER A 830 1.04 17.40 -18.56
N MET A 831 0.26 16.76 -17.68
CA MET A 831 0.67 15.53 -16.97
C MET A 831 0.91 14.37 -17.94
N GLN A 832 0.18 14.31 -19.05
CA GLN A 832 0.34 13.30 -20.10
C GLN A 832 1.73 13.41 -20.74
N THR A 833 2.17 14.62 -21.08
CA THR A 833 3.51 14.86 -21.63
C THR A 833 4.60 14.49 -20.62
N THR A 834 4.42 14.83 -19.34
CA THR A 834 5.34 14.38 -18.27
C THR A 834 5.41 12.86 -18.21
N GLN A 835 4.28 12.16 -18.24
CA GLN A 835 4.22 10.69 -18.25
C GLN A 835 4.93 10.08 -19.45
N VAL A 836 4.65 10.55 -20.67
CA VAL A 836 5.28 10.03 -21.90
C VAL A 836 6.81 10.09 -21.80
N ARG A 837 7.34 11.23 -21.36
CA ARG A 837 8.79 11.44 -21.23
C ARG A 837 9.40 10.62 -20.11
N SER A 838 8.81 10.66 -18.92
CA SER A 838 9.30 9.92 -17.76
C SER A 838 9.25 8.41 -18.03
N PHE A 839 8.13 7.89 -18.52
CA PHE A 839 7.97 6.45 -18.76
C PHE A 839 8.93 5.99 -19.84
N ALA A 840 9.04 6.70 -20.96
CA ALA A 840 9.96 6.33 -22.03
C ALA A 840 11.43 6.36 -21.57
N ALA A 841 11.83 7.37 -20.79
CA ALA A 841 13.19 7.45 -20.23
C ALA A 841 13.51 6.26 -19.32
N LEU A 842 12.59 5.95 -18.38
CA LEU A 842 12.75 4.83 -17.46
C LEU A 842 12.76 3.48 -18.19
N LEU A 843 11.84 3.29 -19.14
CA LEU A 843 11.71 2.08 -19.93
C LEU A 843 12.97 1.84 -20.77
N GLN A 844 13.44 2.84 -21.52
CA GLN A 844 14.65 2.71 -22.35
C GLN A 844 15.89 2.50 -21.48
N ALA A 845 16.05 3.24 -20.38
CA ALA A 845 17.21 3.08 -19.49
C ALA A 845 17.29 1.69 -18.87
N ALA A 846 16.15 1.06 -18.56
CA ALA A 846 16.12 -0.32 -18.08
C ALA A 846 16.58 -1.33 -19.15
N LYS A 847 16.36 -1.05 -20.44
CA LYS A 847 16.92 -1.87 -21.54
C LYS A 847 18.40 -1.61 -21.75
N ASP A 848 18.84 -0.36 -21.62
CA ASP A 848 20.23 0.04 -21.81
C ASP A 848 21.15 -0.41 -20.65
N ALA A 849 20.57 -0.83 -19.52
CA ALA A 849 21.31 -1.44 -18.42
C ALA A 849 22.09 -2.71 -18.88
N PRO A 850 23.21 -3.06 -18.22
CA PRO A 850 23.94 -4.30 -18.51
C PRO A 850 23.03 -5.53 -18.42
N GLU A 851 23.20 -6.54 -19.28
CA GLU A 851 22.28 -7.67 -19.40
C GLU A 851 21.92 -8.35 -18.08
N GLY A 852 22.90 -8.59 -17.20
CA GLY A 852 22.69 -9.20 -15.88
C GLY A 852 21.96 -8.30 -14.86
N ASP A 853 21.82 -7.01 -15.14
CA ASP A 853 21.24 -6.01 -14.25
C ASP A 853 19.86 -5.54 -14.70
N ARG A 854 19.36 -5.96 -15.88
CA ARG A 854 18.11 -5.47 -16.48
C ARG A 854 16.86 -5.92 -15.72
N ASP A 855 16.86 -7.17 -15.23
CA ASP A 855 15.65 -7.82 -14.73
C ASP A 855 14.90 -6.97 -13.71
N PRO A 856 15.52 -6.46 -12.62
CA PRO A 856 14.78 -5.74 -11.59
C PRO A 856 14.09 -4.46 -12.06
N TRP A 857 14.61 -3.85 -13.13
CA TRP A 857 14.14 -2.58 -13.70
C TRP A 857 13.25 -2.78 -14.92
N TRP A 858 13.13 -4.02 -15.43
CA TRP A 858 12.42 -4.30 -16.67
C TRP A 858 10.95 -3.87 -16.56
N THR A 859 10.22 -4.36 -15.57
CA THR A 859 8.79 -4.02 -15.44
C THR A 859 8.63 -2.63 -14.80
N LEU A 860 8.06 -1.69 -15.55
CA LEU A 860 7.62 -0.40 -15.01
C LEU A 860 6.25 -0.57 -14.33
N MET A 861 6.24 -0.53 -12.99
CA MET A 861 4.98 -0.47 -12.23
C MET A 861 4.46 0.97 -12.22
N ALA A 862 3.27 1.24 -12.75
CA ALA A 862 2.67 2.58 -12.74
C ALA A 862 1.40 2.57 -11.88
N PHE A 863 1.41 3.31 -10.76
CA PHE A 863 0.26 3.42 -9.87
C PHE A 863 -0.57 4.67 -10.15
N PHE A 864 -1.89 4.50 -10.16
CA PHE A 864 -2.88 5.56 -10.41
C PHE A 864 -3.91 5.66 -9.30
N ASN A 865 -4.29 6.89 -8.98
CA ASN A 865 -5.30 7.19 -7.97
C ASN A 865 -6.74 6.96 -8.46
N SER A 866 -6.94 6.92 -9.78
CA SER A 866 -8.24 6.69 -10.40
C SER A 866 -8.13 5.81 -11.65
N LEU A 867 -9.19 5.03 -11.92
CA LEU A 867 -9.28 4.22 -13.14
C LEU A 867 -9.36 5.09 -14.41
N ARG A 868 -9.81 6.34 -14.29
CA ARG A 868 -9.85 7.30 -15.41
C ARG A 868 -8.45 7.72 -15.82
N GLU A 869 -7.60 8.11 -14.87
CA GLU A 869 -6.19 8.46 -15.15
C GLU A 869 -5.44 7.25 -15.71
N LEU A 870 -5.68 6.06 -15.17
CA LEU A 870 -5.12 4.81 -15.70
C LEU A 870 -5.50 4.56 -17.16
N GLY A 871 -6.78 4.71 -17.51
CA GLY A 871 -7.27 4.52 -18.87
C GLY A 871 -6.60 5.45 -19.87
N ASN A 872 -6.39 6.72 -19.50
CA ASN A 872 -5.66 7.68 -20.33
C ASN A 872 -4.20 7.23 -20.56
N SER A 873 -3.53 6.76 -19.51
CA SER A 873 -2.14 6.30 -19.61
C SER A 873 -1.98 5.00 -20.37
N LEU A 874 -3.00 4.14 -20.39
CA LEU A 874 -3.05 2.96 -21.26
C LEU A 874 -3.01 3.36 -22.74
N SER A 875 -3.76 4.40 -23.13
CA SER A 875 -3.70 4.93 -24.50
C SER A 875 -2.30 5.48 -24.84
N LEU A 876 -1.65 6.19 -23.91
CA LEU A 876 -0.28 6.68 -24.09
C LEU A 876 0.72 5.55 -24.26
N MET A 877 0.55 4.41 -23.56
CA MET A 877 1.41 3.22 -23.70
C MET A 877 1.27 2.54 -25.07
N GLN A 878 0.12 2.71 -25.74
CA GLN A 878 -0.15 2.08 -27.03
C GLN A 878 0.39 2.88 -28.22
N SER A 879 0.50 4.21 -28.11
CA SER A 879 0.86 5.10 -29.23
C SER A 879 2.05 6.01 -28.90
N ASP A 880 1.88 6.96 -27.99
CA ASP A 880 2.82 8.03 -27.71
C ASP A 880 4.18 7.56 -27.17
N ILE A 881 4.15 6.66 -26.18
CA ILE A 881 5.36 6.16 -25.53
C ILE A 881 6.21 5.33 -26.51
N PRO A 882 5.66 4.38 -27.29
CA PRO A 882 6.40 3.69 -28.36
C PRO A 882 7.09 4.65 -29.35
N ASP A 883 6.43 5.73 -29.76
CA ASP A 883 7.03 6.70 -30.68
C ASP A 883 8.10 7.55 -30.01
N TYR A 884 7.90 7.90 -28.74
CA TYR A 884 8.90 8.64 -27.98
C TYR A 884 10.14 7.79 -27.64
N LEU A 885 9.97 6.48 -27.42
CA LEU A 885 11.09 5.53 -27.22
C LEU A 885 12.04 5.52 -28.42
N LYS A 886 11.51 5.60 -29.65
CA LYS A 886 12.35 5.76 -30.87
C LYS A 886 13.14 7.07 -30.81
N THR A 887 12.52 8.15 -30.33
CA THR A 887 13.15 9.46 -30.17
C THR A 887 14.26 9.45 -29.11
N ILE A 888 14.08 8.74 -27.98
CA ILE A 888 15.12 8.56 -26.97
C ILE A 888 16.28 7.73 -27.55
N ASN A 889 16.01 6.55 -28.12
CA ASN A 889 17.06 5.66 -28.62
C ASN A 889 17.89 6.31 -29.74
N ASN A 890 17.25 7.07 -30.65
CA ASN A 890 17.94 7.81 -31.70
C ASN A 890 18.89 8.89 -31.16
N ARG A 891 18.68 9.35 -29.91
CA ARG A 891 19.53 10.33 -29.22
C ARG A 891 20.60 9.66 -28.35
N SER A 892 20.25 8.63 -27.59
CA SER A 892 21.10 8.08 -26.53
C SER A 892 21.99 6.91 -26.95
N SER A 893 21.61 6.15 -27.99
CA SER A 893 22.27 4.90 -28.35
C SER A 893 23.12 5.01 -29.62
N ALA A 894 24.31 4.40 -29.58
CA ALA A 894 25.11 4.14 -30.78
C ALA A 894 24.42 3.11 -31.70
N ASP A 895 23.62 2.20 -31.11
CA ASP A 895 22.79 1.24 -31.83
C ASP A 895 21.35 1.76 -31.96
N ARG A 896 21.05 2.29 -33.15
CA ARG A 896 19.71 2.81 -33.49
C ARG A 896 18.63 1.73 -33.56
N THR A 897 18.98 0.45 -33.53
CA THR A 897 18.04 -0.67 -33.51
C THR A 897 17.70 -1.14 -32.09
N ALA A 898 18.42 -0.65 -31.08
CA ALA A 898 18.23 -1.00 -29.67
C ALA A 898 17.01 -0.35 -28.99
N VAL A 899 15.96 0.03 -29.73
CA VAL A 899 14.72 0.59 -29.17
C VAL A 899 14.00 -0.43 -28.29
N ARG A 900 13.54 -0.03 -27.10
CA ARG A 900 12.67 -0.88 -26.28
C ARG A 900 11.26 -1.00 -26.89
N TYR A 901 10.75 -2.22 -26.98
CA TYR A 901 9.38 -2.51 -27.43
C TYR A 901 8.51 -2.91 -26.25
N LEU A 902 7.27 -2.42 -26.24
CA LEU A 902 6.26 -2.76 -25.24
C LEU A 902 5.37 -3.86 -25.81
N ASN A 903 5.72 -5.12 -25.52
CA ASN A 903 4.99 -6.29 -26.01
C ASN A 903 3.90 -6.72 -25.02
N PHE A 904 4.16 -6.52 -23.72
CA PHE A 904 3.28 -6.96 -22.65
C PHE A 904 2.97 -5.80 -21.70
N VAL A 905 1.82 -5.17 -21.91
CA VAL A 905 1.24 -4.18 -21.00
C VAL A 905 0.04 -4.80 -20.32
N GLU A 906 0.06 -4.89 -18.99
CA GLU A 906 -0.98 -5.56 -18.19
C GLU A 906 -1.61 -4.58 -17.20
N GLU A 907 -2.90 -4.73 -16.94
CA GLU A 907 -3.63 -3.95 -15.95
C GLU A 907 -3.81 -4.74 -14.66
N MET A 908 -3.61 -4.09 -13.52
CA MET A 908 -3.82 -4.66 -12.18
C MET A 908 -4.78 -3.78 -11.39
N THR A 909 -6.06 -3.91 -11.73
CA THR A 909 -7.13 -3.06 -11.21
C THR A 909 -8.20 -3.87 -10.52
N SER A 910 -9.07 -3.19 -9.76
CA SER A 910 -10.26 -3.80 -9.15
C SER A 910 -11.24 -4.42 -10.16
N ARG A 911 -11.04 -4.22 -11.48
CA ARG A 911 -11.80 -4.89 -12.54
C ARG A 911 -11.35 -6.33 -12.80
N LEU A 912 -10.13 -6.69 -12.40
CA LEU A 912 -9.67 -8.07 -12.51
C LEU A 912 -10.53 -8.96 -11.63
N ARG A 913 -10.96 -10.07 -12.21
CA ARG A 913 -11.65 -11.11 -11.45
C ARG A 913 -10.66 -11.85 -10.55
N GLN A 914 -11.17 -12.47 -9.50
CA GLN A 914 -10.33 -13.07 -8.48
C GLN A 914 -9.48 -14.24 -8.99
N ASP A 915 -9.97 -15.00 -9.96
CA ASP A 915 -9.25 -16.09 -10.62
C ASP A 915 -8.09 -15.59 -11.50
N GLN A 916 -8.23 -14.38 -12.05
CA GLN A 916 -7.23 -13.75 -12.92
C GLN A 916 -6.08 -13.10 -12.14
N VAL A 917 -6.31 -12.67 -10.90
CA VAL A 917 -5.27 -11.99 -10.11
C VAL A 917 -4.03 -12.90 -9.87
N PRO A 918 -4.17 -14.17 -9.44
CA PRO A 918 -3.02 -15.07 -9.34
C PRO A 918 -2.29 -15.28 -10.67
N GLU A 919 -3.02 -15.35 -11.79
CA GLU A 919 -2.41 -15.49 -13.12
C GLU A 919 -1.59 -14.23 -13.47
N SER A 920 -2.14 -13.04 -13.24
CA SER A 920 -1.42 -11.77 -13.44
C SER A 920 -0.18 -11.67 -12.55
N MET A 921 -0.26 -12.14 -11.29
CA MET A 921 0.90 -12.22 -10.41
C MET A 921 1.98 -13.17 -10.94
N GLU A 922 1.60 -14.34 -11.47
CA GLU A 922 2.54 -15.27 -12.11
C GLU A 922 3.20 -14.66 -13.35
N LYS A 923 2.45 -13.90 -14.17
CA LYS A 923 3.01 -13.18 -15.31
C LYS A 923 4.02 -12.11 -14.85
N LEU A 924 3.71 -11.37 -13.79
CA LEU A 924 4.60 -10.34 -13.23
C LEU A 924 5.88 -10.92 -12.60
N ALA A 925 5.80 -12.16 -12.11
CA ALA A 925 6.95 -12.87 -11.54
C ALA A 925 7.94 -13.41 -12.59
N ARG A 926 7.61 -13.38 -13.89
CA ARG A 926 8.50 -13.84 -14.97
C ARG A 926 9.69 -12.89 -15.15
N ILE A 927 10.89 -13.47 -15.26
CA ILE A 927 12.14 -12.73 -15.46
C ILE A 927 12.32 -12.29 -16.92
N ALA A 928 13.05 -11.19 -17.14
CA ALA A 928 13.29 -10.57 -18.43
C ALA A 928 13.91 -11.54 -19.46
N GLU A 929 14.83 -12.40 -19.01
CA GLU A 929 15.49 -13.42 -19.85
C GLU A 929 14.51 -14.42 -20.48
N SER A 930 13.30 -14.58 -19.91
CA SER A 930 12.30 -15.50 -20.44
C SER A 930 11.65 -15.00 -21.75
N GLY A 931 11.90 -13.74 -22.15
CA GLY A 931 11.25 -13.09 -23.30
C GLY A 931 9.74 -12.87 -23.15
N LYS A 932 9.19 -13.11 -21.96
CA LYS A 932 7.74 -13.03 -21.64
C LYS A 932 7.47 -12.25 -20.36
N ALA A 933 8.44 -11.45 -19.91
CA ALA A 933 8.27 -10.56 -18.79
C ALA A 933 7.35 -9.40 -19.18
N ILE A 934 6.55 -8.93 -18.22
CA ILE A 934 5.70 -7.76 -18.41
C ILE A 934 6.57 -6.51 -18.53
N ASP A 935 6.33 -5.69 -19.55
CA ASP A 935 7.07 -4.45 -19.79
C ASP A 935 6.57 -3.31 -18.90
N ALA A 936 5.25 -3.18 -18.79
CA ALA A 936 4.60 -2.21 -17.93
C ALA A 936 3.35 -2.80 -17.29
N CYS A 937 3.13 -2.47 -16.02
CA CYS A 937 1.92 -2.86 -15.30
C CYS A 937 1.22 -1.62 -14.75
N LEU A 938 0.00 -1.35 -15.21
CA LEU A 938 -0.80 -0.22 -14.77
C LEU A 938 -1.68 -0.67 -13.60
N ALA A 939 -1.45 -0.12 -12.42
CA ALA A 939 -2.05 -0.56 -11.18
C ALA A 939 -2.92 0.52 -10.53
N SER A 940 -3.97 0.07 -9.84
CA SER A 940 -4.80 0.89 -8.94
C SER A 940 -4.63 0.41 -7.49
N SER A 941 -5.53 0.79 -6.58
CA SER A 941 -5.51 0.40 -5.16
C SER A 941 -5.43 -1.10 -4.90
N LEU A 942 -5.71 -1.97 -5.90
CA LEU A 942 -5.50 -3.41 -5.78
C LEU A 942 -4.06 -3.78 -5.36
N ILE A 943 -3.05 -3.01 -5.77
CA ILE A 943 -1.63 -3.29 -5.45
C ILE A 943 -1.29 -3.03 -3.98
N GLU A 944 -2.14 -2.29 -3.25
CA GLU A 944 -1.95 -2.01 -1.83
C GLU A 944 -1.93 -3.27 -0.99
N VAL A 945 -2.56 -4.37 -1.44
CA VAL A 945 -2.78 -5.55 -0.60
C VAL A 945 -2.18 -6.81 -1.22
N GLY A 946 -1.29 -7.44 -0.43
CA GLY A 946 -0.89 -8.85 -0.58
C GLY A 946 -0.27 -9.30 -1.91
N ILE A 947 0.29 -8.39 -2.70
CA ILE A 947 1.12 -8.74 -3.87
C ILE A 947 2.57 -8.86 -3.42
N ASP A 948 3.12 -10.07 -3.49
CA ASP A 948 4.51 -10.36 -3.13
C ASP A 948 5.31 -10.83 -4.36
N ILE A 949 6.03 -9.90 -4.98
CA ILE A 949 6.86 -10.16 -6.15
C ILE A 949 8.24 -9.55 -5.92
N ASP A 950 9.20 -10.42 -5.61
CA ASP A 950 10.57 -10.03 -5.23
C ASP A 950 11.33 -9.26 -6.32
N ARG A 951 10.99 -9.47 -7.60
CA ARG A 951 11.77 -8.95 -8.73
C ARG A 951 11.54 -7.48 -9.06
N LEU A 952 10.47 -6.86 -8.58
CA LEU A 952 10.11 -5.51 -9.00
C LEU A 952 10.91 -4.45 -8.22
N SER A 953 11.67 -3.61 -8.93
CA SER A 953 12.45 -2.52 -8.33
C SER A 953 12.14 -1.13 -8.89
N LEU A 954 11.34 -1.02 -9.96
CA LEU A 954 10.98 0.24 -10.60
C LEU A 954 9.47 0.54 -10.48
N MET A 955 9.13 1.71 -9.94
CA MET A 955 7.75 2.19 -9.85
C MET A 955 7.64 3.67 -10.21
N THR A 956 6.54 4.05 -10.86
CA THR A 956 6.08 5.43 -10.98
C THR A 956 4.72 5.59 -10.30
N VAL A 957 4.56 6.66 -9.52
CA VAL A 957 3.31 7.07 -8.89
C VAL A 957 2.80 8.32 -9.62
N VAL A 958 1.64 8.22 -10.26
CA VAL A 958 1.06 9.32 -11.03
C VAL A 958 0.08 10.11 -10.17
N GLY A 959 0.50 11.30 -9.75
CA GLY A 959 -0.20 12.15 -8.78
C GLY A 959 -0.07 11.63 -7.35
N GLN A 960 -0.02 12.55 -6.39
CA GLN A 960 0.10 12.16 -4.98
C GLN A 960 -1.15 11.39 -4.51
N PRO A 961 -1.00 10.18 -3.92
CA PRO A 961 -2.13 9.44 -3.39
C PRO A 961 -2.87 10.18 -2.29
N LYS A 962 -4.15 9.80 -2.07
CA LYS A 962 -5.04 10.52 -1.14
C LYS A 962 -4.65 10.39 0.32
N SER A 963 -3.95 9.33 0.69
CA SER A 963 -3.38 9.14 2.02
C SER A 963 -1.91 8.73 1.96
N THR A 964 -1.17 9.09 2.99
CA THR A 964 0.23 8.69 3.14
C THR A 964 0.35 7.18 3.38
N SER A 965 -0.60 6.57 4.10
CA SER A 965 -0.67 5.11 4.27
C SER A 965 -0.70 4.37 2.93
N GLN A 966 -1.55 4.82 2.00
CA GLN A 966 -1.63 4.26 0.65
C GLN A 966 -0.28 4.43 -0.09
N TYR A 967 0.32 5.62 -0.02
CA TYR A 967 1.62 5.88 -0.62
C TYR A 967 2.72 4.94 -0.10
N ILE A 968 2.81 4.73 1.22
CA ILE A 968 3.77 3.81 1.85
C ILE A 968 3.54 2.37 1.38
N GLN A 969 2.29 1.92 1.35
CA GLN A 969 1.96 0.54 1.01
C GLN A 969 2.23 0.21 -0.45
N VAL A 970 1.83 1.10 -1.36
CA VAL A 970 2.08 0.94 -2.81
C VAL A 970 3.58 0.97 -3.09
N THR A 971 4.28 2.01 -2.60
CA THR A 971 5.72 2.17 -2.88
C THR A 971 6.56 1.12 -2.16
N GLY A 972 6.06 0.56 -1.06
CA GLY A 972 6.63 -0.60 -0.37
C GLY A 972 6.58 -1.91 -1.16
N ARG A 973 5.87 -1.96 -2.30
CA ARG A 973 5.80 -3.17 -3.14
C ARG A 973 7.02 -3.36 -4.03
N VAL A 974 7.84 -2.33 -4.24
CA VAL A 974 9.11 -2.42 -5.01
C VAL A 974 10.34 -2.35 -4.11
N GLY A 975 11.44 -2.97 -4.56
CA GLY A 975 12.74 -2.89 -3.89
C GLY A 975 12.81 -3.66 -2.57
N ARG A 976 12.19 -4.85 -2.50
CA ARG A 976 12.12 -5.68 -1.28
C ARG A 976 13.46 -6.26 -0.83
N LYS A 977 14.37 -6.55 -1.77
CA LYS A 977 15.73 -7.03 -1.50
C LYS A 977 16.71 -5.88 -1.66
N ALA A 978 16.78 -5.04 -0.63
CA ALA A 978 17.61 -3.83 -0.57
C ALA A 978 19.10 -4.09 -0.92
N ASP A 979 19.61 -5.25 -0.51
CA ASP A 979 20.98 -5.73 -0.72
C ASP A 979 21.27 -6.13 -2.18
N GLN A 980 20.27 -6.58 -2.93
CA GLN A 980 20.46 -7.11 -4.29
C GLN A 980 19.87 -6.23 -5.37
N ARG A 981 18.74 -5.58 -5.09
CA ARG A 981 17.90 -4.86 -6.05
C ARG A 981 17.11 -3.75 -5.34
N PRO A 982 17.76 -2.65 -4.95
CA PRO A 982 17.09 -1.56 -4.24
C PRO A 982 15.97 -0.94 -5.07
N GLY A 983 14.99 -0.31 -4.42
CA GLY A 983 13.85 0.29 -5.11
C GLY A 983 14.14 1.70 -5.66
N LEU A 984 13.52 2.02 -6.80
CA LEU A 984 13.42 3.36 -7.36
C LEU A 984 11.94 3.71 -7.58
N VAL A 985 11.49 4.80 -6.95
CA VAL A 985 10.13 5.32 -7.05
C VAL A 985 10.20 6.72 -7.63
N VAL A 986 9.55 6.93 -8.77
CA VAL A 986 9.40 8.26 -9.38
C VAL A 986 7.98 8.74 -9.11
N THR A 987 7.80 9.90 -8.48
CA THR A 987 6.47 10.47 -8.21
C THR A 987 6.25 11.66 -9.13
N LEU A 988 5.23 11.58 -9.99
CA LEU A 988 4.86 12.65 -10.91
C LEU A 988 3.81 13.54 -10.25
N TYR A 989 4.16 14.79 -9.95
CA TYR A 989 3.31 15.75 -9.28
C TYR A 989 2.60 16.65 -10.29
N GLY A 990 1.27 16.77 -10.18
CA GLY A 990 0.47 17.62 -11.05
C GLY A 990 0.60 19.10 -10.69
N ALA A 991 1.09 19.91 -11.63
CA ALA A 991 1.27 21.36 -11.43
C ALA A 991 -0.04 22.10 -11.12
N SER A 992 -1.17 21.62 -11.63
CA SER A 992 -2.50 22.20 -11.37
C SER A 992 -3.13 21.74 -10.05
N LYS A 993 -2.56 20.74 -9.37
CA LYS A 993 -3.10 20.16 -8.13
C LYS A 993 -2.37 20.76 -6.91
N PRO A 994 -3.01 21.62 -6.10
CA PRO A 994 -2.34 22.28 -4.96
C PRO A 994 -1.74 21.30 -3.96
N ARG A 995 -2.40 20.15 -3.74
CA ARG A 995 -1.92 19.07 -2.88
C ARG A 995 -0.58 18.51 -3.36
N ASP A 996 -0.48 18.17 -4.64
CA ASP A 996 0.74 17.61 -5.24
C ASP A 996 1.91 18.58 -5.07
N ARG A 997 1.68 19.88 -5.31
CA ARG A 997 2.68 20.94 -5.08
C ARG A 997 3.15 20.98 -3.63
N SER A 998 2.24 20.96 -2.67
CA SER A 998 2.60 21.02 -1.25
C SER A 998 3.48 19.83 -0.82
N HIS A 999 3.23 18.62 -1.34
CA HIS A 999 4.09 17.47 -1.07
C HIS A 999 5.45 17.59 -1.77
N PHE A 1000 5.48 18.11 -3.00
CA PHE A 1000 6.71 18.35 -3.73
C PHE A 1000 7.61 19.41 -3.06
N GLU A 1001 7.05 20.52 -2.59
CA GLU A 1001 7.79 21.59 -1.90
C GLU A 1001 8.43 21.13 -0.58
N ARG A 1002 7.84 20.12 0.06
CA ARG A 1002 8.32 19.49 1.31
C ARG A 1002 8.91 18.11 1.08
N PHE A 1003 9.37 17.80 -0.15
CA PHE A 1003 9.71 16.46 -0.58
C PHE A 1003 10.65 15.73 0.39
N ARG A 1004 11.77 16.35 0.78
CA ARG A 1004 12.74 15.74 1.70
C ARG A 1004 12.14 15.46 3.07
N SER A 1005 11.54 16.47 3.73
CA SER A 1005 10.92 16.30 5.05
C SER A 1005 9.84 15.23 5.06
N TYR A 1006 9.00 15.22 4.01
CA TYR A 1006 7.91 14.26 3.88
C TYR A 1006 8.45 12.82 3.82
N HIS A 1007 9.48 12.55 3.01
CA HIS A 1007 10.05 11.20 2.91
C HIS A 1007 10.92 10.82 4.10
N GLN A 1008 11.61 11.78 4.73
CA GLN A 1008 12.42 11.54 5.92
C GLN A 1008 11.55 11.15 7.14
N ARG A 1009 10.32 11.65 7.22
CA ARG A 1009 9.35 11.37 8.30
C ARG A 1009 8.11 10.62 7.81
N LEU A 1010 8.26 9.77 6.79
CA LEU A 1010 7.13 9.21 6.04
C LEU A 1010 6.04 8.56 6.92
N TYR A 1011 6.43 7.78 7.94
CA TYR A 1011 5.45 7.14 8.85
C TYR A 1011 4.79 8.13 9.82
N ALA A 1012 5.46 9.23 10.19
CA ALA A 1012 4.85 10.28 11.02
C ALA A 1012 3.84 11.13 10.23
N GLN A 1013 3.88 11.09 8.90
CA GLN A 1013 2.93 11.77 8.01
C GLN A 1013 1.65 10.95 7.79
N VAL A 1014 1.58 9.72 8.32
CA VAL A 1014 0.35 8.91 8.26
C VAL A 1014 -0.79 9.65 8.97
N GLU A 1015 -1.91 9.76 8.27
CA GLU A 1015 -3.11 10.38 8.81
C GLU A 1015 -3.79 9.48 9.85
N PRO A 1016 -4.37 10.04 10.93
CA PRO A 1016 -5.18 9.25 11.86
C PRO A 1016 -6.35 8.59 11.15
N THR A 1017 -6.54 7.30 11.38
CA THR A 1017 -7.71 6.59 10.86
C THR A 1017 -8.91 6.89 11.75
N SER A 1018 -10.07 7.20 11.17
CA SER A 1018 -11.30 7.43 11.92
C SER A 1018 -12.41 6.44 11.53
N ALA A 1019 -13.18 6.01 12.52
CA ALA A 1019 -14.40 5.25 12.39
C ALA A 1019 -15.42 5.77 13.42
N THR A 1020 -16.66 6.01 12.99
CA THR A 1020 -17.73 6.58 13.82
C THR A 1020 -19.00 5.72 13.71
N PRO A 1021 -19.02 4.55 14.39
CA PRO A 1021 -20.08 3.55 14.21
C PRO A 1021 -21.49 4.00 14.54
N PHE A 1022 -21.61 4.97 15.45
CA PHE A 1022 -22.88 5.51 15.93
C PHE A 1022 -23.24 6.87 15.32
N SER A 1023 -22.54 7.28 14.24
CA SER A 1023 -22.90 8.48 13.49
C SER A 1023 -24.28 8.33 12.83
N PRO A 1024 -25.04 9.43 12.62
CA PRO A 1024 -26.38 9.38 12.03
C PRO A 1024 -26.46 8.57 10.72
N PRO A 1025 -25.54 8.77 9.74
CA PRO A 1025 -25.58 8.00 8.50
C PRO A 1025 -25.36 6.50 8.71
N ALA A 1026 -24.58 6.09 9.71
CA ALA A 1026 -24.36 4.68 10.03
C ALA A 1026 -25.59 4.06 10.72
N LEU A 1027 -26.20 4.79 11.66
CA LEU A 1027 -27.41 4.35 12.36
C LEU A 1027 -28.59 4.17 11.40
N ASP A 1028 -28.88 5.19 10.59
CA ASP A 1028 -30.00 5.17 9.64
C ASP A 1028 -29.90 3.99 8.69
N ARG A 1029 -28.67 3.71 8.25
CA ARG A 1029 -28.38 2.72 7.22
C ARG A 1029 -28.34 1.28 7.72
N ALA A 1030 -27.88 1.04 8.95
CA ALA A 1030 -27.49 -0.32 9.35
C ALA A 1030 -27.86 -0.72 10.77
N LEU A 1031 -28.41 0.17 11.61
CA LEU A 1031 -28.77 -0.18 12.98
C LEU A 1031 -29.79 -1.32 13.03
N HIS A 1032 -30.86 -1.22 12.21
CA HIS A 1032 -31.89 -2.25 12.10
C HIS A 1032 -31.28 -3.59 11.67
N ALA A 1033 -30.30 -3.56 10.76
CA ALA A 1033 -29.64 -4.74 10.25
C ALA A 1033 -28.75 -5.42 11.30
N ALA A 1034 -28.05 -4.65 12.15
CA ALA A 1034 -27.30 -5.18 13.28
C ALA A 1034 -28.22 -5.84 14.33
N VAL A 1035 -29.35 -5.20 14.65
CA VAL A 1035 -30.37 -5.76 15.55
C VAL A 1035 -30.95 -7.07 14.99
N ILE A 1036 -31.34 -7.07 13.72
CA ILE A 1036 -31.88 -8.27 13.06
C ILE A 1036 -30.82 -9.37 12.98
N ALA A 1037 -29.57 -9.04 12.70
CA ALA A 1037 -28.47 -10.00 12.73
C ALA A 1037 -28.38 -10.67 14.11
N PHE A 1038 -28.36 -9.90 15.21
CA PHE A 1038 -28.36 -10.49 16.55
C PHE A 1038 -29.55 -11.43 16.78
N ILE A 1039 -30.77 -10.98 16.48
CA ILE A 1039 -32.00 -11.75 16.67
C ILE A 1039 -31.94 -13.04 15.86
N ARG A 1040 -31.65 -12.95 14.56
CA ARG A 1040 -31.67 -14.10 13.65
C ARG A 1040 -30.56 -15.10 13.88
N GLN A 1041 -29.46 -14.72 14.55
CA GLN A 1041 -28.40 -15.65 14.91
C GLN A 1041 -28.62 -16.29 16.28
N THR A 1042 -29.37 -15.65 17.19
CA THR A 1042 -29.56 -16.12 18.58
C THR A 1042 -30.97 -16.66 18.88
N ALA A 1043 -31.89 -16.58 17.92
CA ALA A 1043 -33.25 -17.12 18.04
C ALA A 1043 -33.40 -18.47 17.33
N PRO A 1044 -34.48 -19.23 17.64
CA PRO A 1044 -34.88 -20.38 16.84
C PRO A 1044 -34.96 -20.02 15.35
N LYS A 1045 -34.45 -20.88 14.48
CA LYS A 1045 -34.46 -20.66 13.02
C LYS A 1045 -35.88 -20.54 12.45
N THR A 1046 -36.87 -21.07 13.15
CA THR A 1046 -38.31 -20.97 12.85
C THR A 1046 -38.96 -19.66 13.30
N LEU A 1047 -38.22 -18.75 13.95
CA LEU A 1047 -38.76 -17.47 14.39
C LEU A 1047 -39.22 -16.65 13.17
N GLU A 1048 -40.52 -16.34 13.14
CA GLU A 1048 -41.11 -15.39 12.21
C GLU A 1048 -40.94 -13.96 12.74
N PRO A 1049 -40.92 -12.94 11.87
CA PRO A 1049 -40.75 -11.56 12.30
C PRO A 1049 -42.00 -10.99 12.99
N TYR A 1050 -43.13 -11.71 12.98
CA TYR A 1050 -44.33 -11.39 13.75
C TYR A 1050 -44.83 -12.65 14.51
N PRO A 1051 -45.24 -12.55 15.79
CA PRO A 1051 -45.29 -11.34 16.63
C PRO A 1051 -43.91 -10.75 16.93
N PHE A 1052 -43.85 -9.44 17.16
CA PHE A 1052 -42.60 -8.70 17.41
C PHE A 1052 -41.79 -9.33 18.56
N PRO A 1053 -40.51 -9.72 18.34
CA PRO A 1053 -39.70 -10.42 19.34
C PRO A 1053 -39.09 -9.44 20.37
N ALA A 1054 -39.93 -8.84 21.22
CA ALA A 1054 -39.56 -7.75 22.13
C ALA A 1054 -38.34 -8.07 23.01
N ASN A 1055 -38.29 -9.24 23.66
CA ASN A 1055 -37.15 -9.59 24.53
C ASN A 1055 -35.81 -9.63 23.78
N LEU A 1056 -35.79 -10.22 22.58
CA LEU A 1056 -34.58 -10.32 21.76
C LEU A 1056 -34.17 -8.95 21.21
N PHE A 1057 -35.12 -8.10 20.86
CA PHE A 1057 -34.88 -6.72 20.47
C PHE A 1057 -34.24 -5.93 21.62
N GLU A 1058 -34.78 -6.01 22.84
CA GLU A 1058 -34.20 -5.31 24.01
C GLU A 1058 -32.79 -5.79 24.35
N ARG A 1059 -32.51 -7.09 24.18
CA ARG A 1059 -31.16 -7.64 24.34
C ARG A 1059 -30.19 -7.09 23.30
N ALA A 1060 -30.60 -7.01 22.04
CA ALA A 1060 -29.79 -6.41 20.97
C ALA A 1060 -29.56 -4.91 21.21
N ALA A 1061 -30.60 -4.18 21.59
CA ALA A 1061 -30.54 -2.76 21.94
C ALA A 1061 -29.56 -2.51 23.09
N SER A 1062 -29.67 -3.28 24.17
CA SER A 1062 -28.78 -3.17 25.34
C SER A 1062 -27.31 -3.40 24.98
N LEU A 1063 -27.04 -4.39 24.12
CA LEU A 1063 -25.70 -4.67 23.62
C LEU A 1063 -25.11 -3.47 22.86
N LEU A 1064 -25.89 -2.88 21.95
CA LEU A 1064 -25.45 -1.74 21.14
C LEU A 1064 -25.31 -0.45 21.97
N LEU A 1065 -26.18 -0.25 22.96
CA LEU A 1065 -26.11 0.89 23.88
C LEU A 1065 -24.86 0.82 24.78
N ALA A 1066 -24.57 -0.35 25.34
CA ALA A 1066 -23.34 -0.57 26.11
C ALA A 1066 -22.10 -0.34 25.24
N ARG A 1067 -22.17 -0.69 23.94
CA ARG A 1067 -21.09 -0.41 23.00
C ARG A 1067 -20.94 1.08 22.71
N ALA A 1068 -22.05 1.79 22.50
CA ALA A 1068 -22.04 3.23 22.30
C ALA A 1068 -21.48 3.99 23.52
N GLU A 1069 -21.75 3.52 24.74
CA GLU A 1069 -21.17 4.10 25.96
C GLU A 1069 -19.64 4.12 25.93
N ILE A 1070 -19.03 3.06 25.39
CA ILE A 1070 -17.58 2.98 25.29
C ILE A 1070 -17.09 3.82 24.11
N CYS A 1071 -17.64 3.59 22.91
CA CYS A 1071 -17.10 4.16 21.67
C CYS A 1071 -17.41 5.65 21.51
N ASP A 1072 -18.66 6.05 21.75
CA ASP A 1072 -19.16 7.41 21.50
C ASP A 1072 -20.33 7.76 22.45
N PRO A 1073 -20.02 8.14 23.70
CA PRO A 1073 -21.03 8.46 24.71
C PRO A 1073 -22.01 9.56 24.27
N ALA A 1074 -21.58 10.48 23.40
CA ALA A 1074 -22.38 11.61 22.95
C ALA A 1074 -23.56 11.16 22.06
N GLU A 1075 -23.43 10.03 21.36
CA GLU A 1075 -24.43 9.52 20.43
C GLU A 1075 -25.48 8.60 21.08
N GLN A 1076 -25.36 8.29 22.38
CA GLN A 1076 -26.31 7.42 23.09
C GLN A 1076 -27.77 7.89 23.01
N GLY A 1077 -28.00 9.20 23.17
CA GLY A 1077 -29.35 9.78 23.10
C GLY A 1077 -29.99 9.55 21.73
N ARG A 1078 -29.20 9.70 20.65
CA ARG A 1078 -29.65 9.47 19.28
C ARG A 1078 -29.86 7.98 19.01
N LEU A 1079 -28.93 7.13 19.41
CA LEU A 1079 -29.08 5.67 19.28
C LEU A 1079 -30.39 5.17 19.93
N ASN A 1080 -30.71 5.64 21.13
CA ASN A 1080 -31.97 5.32 21.81
C ASN A 1080 -33.20 5.78 21.01
N ALA A 1081 -33.17 6.99 20.46
CA ALA A 1081 -34.27 7.51 19.64
C ALA A 1081 -34.50 6.65 18.39
N VAL A 1082 -33.43 6.34 17.63
CA VAL A 1082 -33.54 5.50 16.42
C VAL A 1082 -34.00 4.07 16.77
N LEU A 1083 -33.53 3.48 17.88
CA LEU A 1083 -34.02 2.17 18.34
C LEU A 1083 -35.53 2.20 18.67
N ALA A 1084 -36.00 3.26 19.32
CA ALA A 1084 -37.41 3.43 19.64
C ALA A 1084 -38.28 3.57 18.38
N ASP A 1085 -37.79 4.31 17.37
CA ASP A 1085 -38.46 4.44 16.08
C ASP A 1085 -38.53 3.09 15.35
N ARG A 1086 -37.41 2.35 15.29
CA ARG A 1086 -37.36 1.02 14.65
C ARG A 1086 -38.27 0.00 15.34
N ARG A 1087 -38.37 0.06 16.66
CA ARG A 1087 -39.34 -0.75 17.41
C ARG A 1087 -40.77 -0.45 16.98
N LYS A 1088 -41.15 0.83 16.98
CA LYS A 1088 -42.50 1.27 16.63
C LYS A 1088 -42.87 0.90 15.19
N GLU A 1089 -41.94 1.03 14.26
CA GLU A 1089 -42.12 0.60 12.86
C GLU A 1089 -42.41 -0.90 12.77
N TRP A 1090 -41.58 -1.75 13.38
CA TRP A 1090 -41.74 -3.20 13.32
C TRP A 1090 -43.05 -3.67 13.98
N GLU A 1091 -43.42 -3.11 15.14
CA GLU A 1091 -44.69 -3.41 15.81
C GLU A 1091 -45.91 -3.04 14.94
N ASN A 1092 -45.82 -1.94 14.17
CA ASN A 1092 -46.91 -1.44 13.33
C ASN A 1092 -47.03 -2.18 11.98
N TRP A 1093 -45.91 -2.50 11.32
CA TRP A 1093 -45.90 -3.10 9.99
C TRP A 1093 -46.38 -4.55 9.98
N LYS A 1094 -46.22 -5.29 11.09
CA LYS A 1094 -46.65 -6.69 11.24
C LYS A 1094 -46.20 -7.59 10.06
N PRO A 1095 -44.89 -7.59 9.72
CA PRO A 1095 -44.36 -8.36 8.61
C PRO A 1095 -44.56 -9.88 8.84
N ARG A 1096 -44.80 -10.63 7.77
CA ARG A 1096 -44.90 -12.10 7.82
C ARG A 1096 -43.58 -12.78 7.45
N GLU A 1097 -42.76 -12.11 6.64
CA GLU A 1097 -41.50 -12.64 6.14
C GLU A 1097 -40.34 -11.72 6.47
N TRP A 1098 -39.14 -12.28 6.58
CA TRP A 1098 -37.95 -11.46 6.82
C TRP A 1098 -37.45 -10.73 5.57
N GLY A 1099 -37.67 -11.29 4.38
CA GLY A 1099 -37.04 -10.86 3.12
C GLY A 1099 -35.82 -11.69 2.72
N ALA A 1100 -35.45 -11.64 1.44
CA ALA A 1100 -34.33 -12.39 0.86
C ALA A 1100 -33.44 -11.52 -0.03
N PRO A 1101 -32.11 -11.72 -0.02
CA PRO A 1101 -31.22 -11.01 -0.94
C PRO A 1101 -31.53 -11.41 -2.39
N GLY A 1102 -31.91 -10.43 -3.23
CA GLY A 1102 -32.20 -10.65 -4.65
C GLY A 1102 -33.59 -11.21 -4.96
N GLY A 1103 -34.47 -11.35 -3.97
CA GLY A 1103 -35.90 -11.64 -4.19
C GLY A 1103 -36.70 -10.38 -4.48
N ASP A 1104 -37.92 -10.53 -5.01
CA ASP A 1104 -38.85 -9.40 -5.16
C ASP A 1104 -39.28 -8.88 -3.77
N ALA A 1105 -39.23 -7.57 -3.60
CA ALA A 1105 -39.63 -6.92 -2.36
C ALA A 1105 -41.16 -6.78 -2.30
N ASP A 1106 -41.76 -7.18 -1.19
CA ASP A 1106 -43.21 -7.15 -0.95
C ASP A 1106 -43.53 -6.50 0.41
N LEU A 1107 -44.74 -5.96 0.56
CA LEU A 1107 -45.26 -5.35 1.79
C LEU A 1107 -45.31 -6.33 2.97
N ASN A 1108 -45.28 -7.64 2.70
CA ASN A 1108 -45.26 -8.68 3.73
C ASN A 1108 -43.87 -8.89 4.35
N GLN A 1109 -42.81 -8.26 3.83
CA GLN A 1109 -41.44 -8.47 4.26
C GLN A 1109 -40.97 -7.39 5.24
N LEU A 1110 -40.08 -7.73 6.17
CA LEU A 1110 -39.45 -6.73 7.05
C LEU A 1110 -38.31 -5.99 6.35
N MET A 1111 -37.55 -6.68 5.48
CA MET A 1111 -36.34 -6.16 4.85
C MET A 1111 -36.36 -6.37 3.33
N HIS A 1112 -35.76 -5.43 2.60
CA HIS A 1112 -35.38 -5.58 1.19
C HIS A 1112 -33.90 -5.20 1.00
N ALA A 1113 -33.29 -5.63 -0.11
CA ALA A 1113 -31.86 -5.38 -0.32
C ALA A 1113 -31.59 -3.89 -0.60
N ALA A 1114 -30.64 -3.29 0.12
CA ALA A 1114 -30.24 -1.90 -0.13
C ALA A 1114 -29.77 -1.71 -1.58
N GLY A 1115 -30.31 -0.69 -2.26
CA GLY A 1115 -30.06 -0.42 -3.68
C GLY A 1115 -31.03 -1.11 -4.65
N GLN A 1116 -31.91 -2.00 -4.17
CA GLN A 1116 -33.00 -2.57 -4.96
C GLN A 1116 -34.07 -1.51 -5.24
N TYR A 1117 -34.59 -1.47 -6.47
CA TYR A 1117 -35.74 -0.64 -6.78
C TYR A 1117 -37.01 -1.24 -6.16
N VAL A 1118 -37.70 -0.45 -5.36
CA VAL A 1118 -38.99 -0.80 -4.74
C VAL A 1118 -39.97 0.34 -4.96
N ASN A 1119 -41.28 0.06 -4.97
CA ASN A 1119 -42.29 1.11 -5.03
C ASN A 1119 -42.32 1.90 -3.69
N GLU A 1120 -42.93 3.08 -3.68
CA GLU A 1120 -42.95 3.93 -2.49
C GLU A 1120 -43.72 3.30 -1.30
N GLU A 1121 -44.72 2.47 -1.57
CA GLU A 1121 -45.46 1.75 -0.51
C GLU A 1121 -44.56 0.73 0.22
N VAL A 1122 -43.86 -0.12 -0.53
CA VAL A 1122 -42.89 -1.09 0.02
C VAL A 1122 -41.74 -0.37 0.71
N LYS A 1123 -41.27 0.74 0.16
CA LYS A 1123 -40.20 1.55 0.76
C LYS A 1123 -40.58 2.13 2.12
N GLN A 1124 -41.87 2.45 2.34
CA GLN A 1124 -42.37 3.01 3.60
C GLN A 1124 -42.71 1.95 4.65
N MET A 1125 -42.87 0.68 4.27
CA MET A 1125 -43.26 -0.42 5.16
C MET A 1125 -42.18 -1.49 5.32
N THR A 1126 -40.99 -1.30 4.75
CA THR A 1126 -39.86 -2.24 4.83
C THR A 1126 -38.54 -1.50 5.00
N TRP A 1127 -37.53 -2.16 5.59
CA TRP A 1127 -36.20 -1.57 5.73
C TRP A 1127 -35.26 -1.94 4.59
N ALA A 1128 -34.54 -0.93 4.08
CA ALA A 1128 -33.44 -1.13 3.14
C ALA A 1128 -32.20 -1.66 3.87
N THR A 1129 -32.01 -2.98 3.82
CA THR A 1129 -30.98 -3.69 4.58
C THR A 1129 -29.74 -3.92 3.72
N PRO A 1130 -28.52 -3.60 4.20
CA PRO A 1130 -27.28 -3.87 3.48
C PRO A 1130 -27.06 -5.37 3.21
N THR A 1131 -26.60 -5.72 2.01
CA THR A 1131 -26.12 -7.08 1.65
C THR A 1131 -24.59 -7.20 1.62
N SER A 1132 -23.90 -6.06 1.73
CA SER A 1132 -22.44 -5.91 1.84
C SER A 1132 -22.14 -4.65 2.64
N MET A 1133 -20.96 -4.59 3.27
CA MET A 1133 -20.51 -3.40 4.00
C MET A 1133 -20.15 -2.22 3.09
N ARG A 1134 -19.99 -2.47 1.78
CA ARG A 1134 -19.61 -1.47 0.78
C ARG A 1134 -20.76 -1.00 -0.11
N GLY A 1135 -21.83 -1.79 -0.22
CA GLY A 1135 -23.01 -1.47 -1.04
C GLY A 1135 -23.79 -0.29 -0.44
N ALA A 1136 -23.46 0.92 -0.88
CA ALA A 1136 -24.05 2.19 -0.44
C ALA A 1136 -24.83 2.91 -1.52
N ASP A 1137 -24.35 2.79 -2.75
CA ASP A 1137 -24.83 3.62 -3.83
C ASP A 1137 -25.87 2.82 -4.60
N ALA A 1138 -27.09 3.34 -4.63
CA ALA A 1138 -28.07 2.88 -5.60
C ALA A 1138 -27.43 3.00 -7.00
N GLU A 1139 -27.53 1.97 -7.82
CA GLU A 1139 -27.28 2.14 -9.25
C GLU A 1139 -28.23 3.23 -9.74
N CYS A 1140 -27.70 4.40 -10.09
CA CYS A 1140 -28.45 5.45 -10.75
C CYS A 1140 -28.85 4.93 -12.14
N ARG A 1141 -29.99 4.25 -12.24
CA ARG A 1141 -30.63 4.03 -13.53
C ARG A 1141 -31.20 5.37 -14.00
N ALA A 1142 -30.64 5.89 -15.08
CA ALA A 1142 -31.17 7.07 -15.75
C ALA A 1142 -32.67 6.87 -16.02
N LYS A 1143 -33.50 7.69 -15.39
CA LYS A 1143 -34.95 7.67 -15.60
C LYS A 1143 -35.25 8.62 -16.75
N VAL A 1144 -35.69 8.10 -17.88
CA VAL A 1144 -36.20 8.95 -18.97
C VAL A 1144 -37.43 9.67 -18.43
N THR A 1145 -37.31 10.97 -18.26
CA THR A 1145 -38.40 11.82 -17.78
C THR A 1145 -39.47 11.91 -18.88
N HIS A 1146 -40.72 11.58 -18.51
CA HIS A 1146 -41.88 11.83 -19.36
C HIS A 1146 -42.38 13.29 -19.27
N LEU A 1147 -41.67 14.18 -18.54
CA LEU A 1147 -42.05 15.59 -18.47
C LEU A 1147 -42.06 16.23 -19.86
N TYR A 1148 -41.20 15.79 -20.77
CA TYR A 1148 -41.24 16.26 -22.17
C TYR A 1148 -42.54 15.88 -22.91
N ALA A 1149 -43.14 14.73 -22.58
CA ALA A 1149 -44.41 14.30 -23.15
C ALA A 1149 -45.61 15.04 -22.52
N LEU A 1150 -45.49 15.47 -21.26
CA LEU A 1150 -46.51 16.25 -20.55
C LEU A 1150 -46.46 17.74 -20.92
N TYR A 1151 -45.27 18.32 -21.14
CA TYR A 1151 -45.10 19.71 -21.56
C TYR A 1151 -45.22 19.92 -23.08
N GLY A 1152 -45.07 18.88 -23.90
CA GLY A 1152 -45.36 18.94 -25.34
C GLY A 1152 -46.84 18.84 -25.70
N ALA A 1153 -47.71 18.62 -24.71
CA ALA A 1153 -49.17 18.53 -24.85
C ALA A 1153 -49.93 19.73 -24.25
N GLN A 1154 -49.20 20.70 -23.68
CA GLN A 1154 -49.68 22.07 -23.39
C GLN A 1154 -49.18 23.00 -24.48
#